data_AF-A0A348ML00-F1
#
_entry.id   AF-A0A348ML00-F1
#
_cell.length_a   1.000
_cell.length_b   1.000
_cell.length_c   1.000
_cell.angle_alpha   90.00
_cell.angle_beta   90.00
_cell.angle_gamma   90.00
#
_symmetry.space_group_name_H-M   'P 1'
#
loop_
_entity.id
_entity.type
_entity.pdbx_description
1 polymer ?
#
loop_
_entity_poly.entity_id
_entity_poly.type
_entity_poly.pdbx_seq_one_letter_code
_entity_poly.pdbx_strand_id
1 'polypeptide(L)'
;MLNFENLFFPKILREIYSPSKKDYKIQGVVTFTDISGFTQLSENIMAEGYEGAEKIRDLIQFYFKNFTETIDKNRGDILNYSGDAILAYFQNLSDAVNSFESMVDFTKSVENVLSIRAGIAGGEIRIHIFENNGGLVPLFYGEPISDALNEEKKAELFKYSLKEIENFEKGKIENNSNGNLKLDNEVKRFFLEKGKDFGSFSYVSVLFLYAKDIKTVEEILSLNFGRIHVNKIELYEDGIRVMCLSGIPFGKSSPTLTMGDFIFDILKNDFKERIKGGATSGYIFNGFSEGNIRIEYNLIGKTINRAARISTEADFGEILLDKSFIEDNRFLEVEFIKNSNLKGIGKINLYLPKSYNKNRVPLYNPYYNRNSYIEKVEDYLKERDTLILGGDEGTGKTHLVSSYIFKNNIYAEYFQFNYLFGEKNIILKTVSKVNIDEDIEDETGIKFFLDEIKKSSSPLFIFDNCEYLDSNSLKLIESLRKKEIGKKIIFIFNKKFGDLILEDLDKDEIFELLNIRTGIKPSRRVVEKLFDLTSGNILLITTLFKELIEKGKITINFIGEWDYSSDMEIVSKDLSSASQILFSELPQEQFNFLKYLSFFDKPLKLKELKEIFKDLNFDFSNELLERSFIERNGDLVSFKNKILQKHLYHSLSLRERVRIHRIIGEFYVKVKEEFEAGLHFYKAGERKISFKLLKSIKSIPSYNLNYSHTVYFKILNILKPQKDNVEKIFYILHKEGRVDEIKELIKENETLLDPFTKIYFTMEILFKEGKLENVKEKFFSTDIESIRNKNIKIKILDLATYVMVLTNDDRKNFYIEKILKEYENISLETKVLLRLPSTLIQIGDYEKSERIFKDIADSYLLKNDRFNAYSTLIKMFYLFP
;
A
#
# COMPACT_ATOMS: atom_id res chain seq x y z
N MET A 1 -10.73 -36.73 -7.09
CA MET A 1 -10.80 -35.29 -6.75
C MET A 1 -10.42 -34.53 -8.01
N LEU A 2 -11.27 -33.63 -8.50
CA LEU A 2 -10.88 -32.73 -9.60
C LEU A 2 -9.63 -31.94 -9.17
N ASN A 3 -8.61 -31.90 -10.02
CA ASN A 3 -7.49 -30.98 -9.83
C ASN A 3 -8.05 -29.55 -9.82
N PHE A 4 -7.92 -28.82 -8.72
CA PHE A 4 -8.48 -27.46 -8.58
C PHE A 4 -7.91 -26.51 -9.65
N GLU A 5 -6.69 -26.77 -10.14
CA GLU A 5 -6.07 -26.00 -11.23
C GLU A 5 -6.92 -26.01 -12.49
N ASN A 6 -7.68 -27.09 -12.76
CA ASN A 6 -8.58 -27.13 -13.91
C ASN A 6 -9.64 -26.02 -13.85
N LEU A 7 -10.05 -25.58 -12.66
CA LEU A 7 -11.01 -24.47 -12.51
C LEU A 7 -10.47 -23.14 -13.06
N PHE A 8 -9.15 -23.01 -13.22
CA PHE A 8 -8.51 -21.83 -13.82
C PHE A 8 -8.49 -21.83 -15.36
N PHE A 9 -9.10 -22.83 -15.99
CA PHE A 9 -9.15 -22.94 -17.44
C PHE A 9 -10.58 -23.20 -17.95
N PRO A 10 -10.90 -22.83 -19.21
CA PRO A 10 -12.20 -23.13 -19.82
C PRO A 10 -12.51 -24.63 -19.84
N LYS A 11 -13.79 -25.02 -19.75
CA LYS A 11 -14.20 -26.43 -19.83
C LYS A 11 -13.75 -27.09 -21.12
N ILE A 12 -13.88 -26.39 -22.25
CA ILE A 12 -13.48 -26.92 -23.56
C ILE A 12 -12.00 -27.29 -23.59
N LEU A 13 -11.14 -26.51 -22.93
CA LEU A 13 -9.72 -26.81 -22.86
C LEU A 13 -9.44 -28.04 -22.00
N ARG A 14 -10.21 -28.27 -20.93
CA ARG A 14 -10.11 -29.47 -20.09
C ARG A 14 -10.44 -30.74 -20.87
N GLU A 15 -11.33 -30.64 -21.87
CA GLU A 15 -11.80 -31.78 -22.68
C GLU A 15 -10.85 -32.13 -23.85
N ILE A 16 -10.16 -31.13 -24.41
CA ILE A 16 -9.32 -31.32 -25.61
C ILE A 16 -7.82 -31.34 -25.32
N TYR A 17 -7.36 -30.83 -24.17
CA TYR A 17 -5.94 -30.62 -23.92
C TYR A 17 -5.12 -31.92 -23.89
N SER A 18 -3.98 -31.87 -24.58
CA SER A 18 -2.97 -32.92 -24.62
C SER A 18 -1.57 -32.31 -24.51
N PRO A 19 -0.70 -32.76 -23.58
CA PRO A 19 0.64 -32.19 -23.38
C PRO A 19 1.55 -32.21 -24.61
N SER A 20 1.27 -33.06 -25.61
CA SER A 20 2.04 -33.16 -26.85
C SER A 20 1.58 -32.22 -27.97
N LYS A 21 0.51 -31.44 -27.76
CA LYS A 21 -0.06 -30.52 -28.75
C LYS A 21 -0.17 -29.10 -28.19
N LYS A 22 0.32 -28.12 -28.96
CA LYS A 22 0.15 -26.68 -28.67
C LYS A 22 -1.05 -26.06 -29.38
N ASP A 23 -1.47 -26.62 -30.53
CA ASP A 23 -2.51 -26.05 -31.37
C ASP A 23 -3.76 -26.93 -31.43
N TYR A 24 -4.92 -26.27 -31.32
CA TYR A 24 -6.24 -26.90 -31.37
C TYR A 24 -7.20 -26.09 -32.24
N LYS A 25 -8.25 -26.75 -32.72
CA LYS A 25 -9.31 -26.16 -33.53
C LYS A 25 -10.66 -26.65 -33.03
N ILE A 26 -11.61 -25.72 -32.87
CA ILE A 26 -13.00 -26.01 -32.51
C ILE A 26 -13.93 -25.21 -33.42
N GLN A 27 -15.14 -25.71 -33.63
CA GLN A 27 -16.19 -25.03 -34.39
C GLN A 27 -17.28 -24.56 -33.43
N GLY A 28 -17.72 -23.31 -33.56
CA GLY A 28 -18.89 -22.84 -32.82
C GLY A 28 -19.11 -21.34 -32.89
N VAL A 29 -19.94 -20.84 -31.99
CA VAL A 29 -20.35 -19.44 -31.88
C VAL A 29 -19.63 -18.81 -30.68
N VAL A 30 -19.11 -17.61 -30.84
CA VAL A 30 -18.54 -16.81 -29.77
C VAL A 30 -19.38 -15.57 -29.50
N THR A 31 -19.46 -15.19 -28.24
CA THR A 31 -19.98 -13.89 -27.81
C THR A 31 -18.87 -13.11 -27.15
N PHE A 32 -18.63 -11.87 -27.60
CA PHE A 32 -17.80 -10.90 -26.90
C PHE A 32 -18.71 -9.88 -26.24
N THR A 33 -18.80 -9.91 -24.90
CA THR A 33 -19.71 -9.08 -24.11
C THR A 33 -18.93 -8.04 -23.31
N ASP A 34 -19.11 -6.76 -23.60
CA ASP A 34 -18.49 -5.63 -22.88
C ASP A 34 -19.35 -5.19 -21.70
N ILE A 35 -18.76 -5.03 -20.51
CA ILE A 35 -19.45 -4.58 -19.28
C ILE A 35 -19.17 -3.08 -19.07
N SER A 36 -20.09 -2.26 -19.56
CA SER A 36 -20.05 -0.80 -19.43
C SER A 36 -20.41 -0.33 -18.02
N GLY A 37 -19.60 0.57 -17.47
CA GLY A 37 -19.77 1.19 -16.14
C GLY A 37 -18.94 0.53 -15.02
N PHE A 38 -18.39 -0.67 -15.27
CA PHE A 38 -17.67 -1.45 -14.27
C PHE A 38 -16.37 -0.80 -13.83
N THR A 39 -15.61 -0.27 -14.79
CA THR A 39 -14.38 0.47 -14.51
C THR A 39 -14.65 1.64 -13.57
N GLN A 40 -15.64 2.48 -13.89
CA GLN A 40 -15.92 3.71 -13.15
C GLN A 40 -16.42 3.43 -11.73
N LEU A 41 -17.25 2.39 -11.58
CA LEU A 41 -17.69 1.92 -10.27
C LEU A 41 -16.51 1.41 -9.44
N SER A 42 -15.65 0.58 -10.05
CA SER A 42 -14.43 0.08 -9.40
C SER A 42 -13.56 1.25 -8.94
N GLU A 43 -13.35 2.26 -9.79
CA GLU A 43 -12.54 3.44 -9.47
C GLU A 43 -13.09 4.26 -8.29
N ASN A 44 -14.41 4.48 -8.23
CA ASN A 44 -15.03 5.19 -7.11
C ASN A 44 -14.84 4.43 -5.80
N ILE A 45 -15.00 3.11 -5.84
CA ILE A 45 -14.79 2.27 -4.66
C ILE A 45 -13.30 2.20 -4.29
N MET A 46 -12.37 2.20 -5.26
CA MET A 46 -10.93 2.26 -4.99
C MET A 46 -10.54 3.52 -4.22
N ALA A 47 -11.21 4.65 -4.47
CA ALA A 47 -10.98 5.89 -3.74
C ALA A 47 -11.29 5.76 -2.23
N GLU A 48 -12.07 4.76 -1.80
CA GLU A 48 -12.37 4.49 -0.39
C GLU A 48 -11.22 3.77 0.35
N GLY A 49 -10.20 3.26 -0.35
CA GLY A 49 -9.01 2.62 0.27
C GLY A 49 -9.20 1.14 0.55
N TYR A 50 -8.58 0.59 1.61
CA TYR A 50 -8.60 -0.86 1.89
C TYR A 50 -10.01 -1.46 2.01
N GLU A 51 -10.97 -0.72 2.57
CA GLU A 51 -12.38 -1.16 2.64
C GLU A 51 -13.03 -1.22 1.24
N GLY A 52 -12.52 -0.42 0.30
CA GLY A 52 -12.90 -0.47 -1.11
C GLY A 52 -12.45 -1.75 -1.81
N ALA A 53 -11.33 -2.37 -1.42
CA ALA A 53 -10.85 -3.62 -2.04
C ALA A 53 -11.88 -4.74 -1.86
N GLU A 54 -12.46 -4.85 -0.66
CA GLU A 54 -13.48 -5.87 -0.38
C GLU A 54 -14.80 -5.58 -1.08
N LYS A 55 -15.23 -4.31 -1.13
CA LYS A 55 -16.42 -3.92 -1.87
C LYS A 55 -16.28 -4.22 -3.36
N ILE A 56 -15.12 -3.93 -3.96
CA ILE A 56 -14.79 -4.29 -5.35
C ILE A 56 -14.80 -5.81 -5.53
N ARG A 57 -14.14 -6.56 -4.64
CA ARG A 57 -14.18 -8.03 -4.67
C ARG A 57 -15.61 -8.54 -4.66
N ASP A 58 -16.41 -8.11 -3.69
CA ASP A 58 -17.78 -8.59 -3.52
C ASP A 58 -18.66 -8.22 -4.71
N LEU A 59 -18.44 -7.06 -5.33
CA LEU A 59 -19.07 -6.64 -6.57
C LEU A 59 -18.66 -7.53 -7.76
N ILE A 60 -17.36 -7.76 -8.00
CA ILE A 60 -16.86 -8.67 -9.05
C ILE A 60 -17.49 -10.04 -8.83
N GLN A 61 -17.38 -10.56 -7.61
CA GLN A 61 -17.86 -11.87 -7.23
C GLN A 61 -19.37 -12.00 -7.47
N PHE A 62 -20.15 -10.94 -7.23
CA PHE A 62 -21.58 -10.92 -7.48
C PHE A 62 -21.89 -10.98 -8.99
N TYR A 63 -21.30 -10.13 -9.82
CA TYR A 63 -21.58 -10.10 -11.26
C TYR A 63 -20.99 -11.31 -12.00
N PHE A 64 -19.70 -11.62 -11.78
CA PHE A 64 -19.00 -12.70 -12.49
C PHE A 64 -19.61 -14.05 -12.17
N LYS A 65 -20.02 -14.30 -10.93
CA LYS A 65 -20.71 -15.55 -10.57
C LYS A 65 -22.02 -15.69 -11.34
N ASN A 66 -22.85 -14.65 -11.37
CA ASN A 66 -24.14 -14.70 -12.07
C ASN A 66 -23.98 -14.82 -13.59
N PHE A 67 -23.02 -14.12 -14.20
CA PHE A 67 -22.72 -14.28 -15.62
C PHE A 67 -22.18 -15.68 -15.95
N THR A 68 -21.27 -16.22 -15.13
CA THR A 68 -20.75 -17.58 -15.28
C THR A 68 -21.85 -18.62 -15.21
N GLU A 69 -22.73 -18.53 -14.20
CA GLU A 69 -23.84 -19.46 -14.03
C GLU A 69 -24.86 -19.36 -15.17
N THR A 70 -25.10 -18.15 -15.69
CA THR A 70 -26.01 -17.93 -16.82
C THR A 70 -25.45 -18.51 -18.12
N ILE A 71 -24.16 -18.30 -18.40
CA ILE A 71 -23.48 -18.90 -19.56
C ILE A 71 -23.51 -20.42 -19.46
N ASP A 72 -23.22 -20.98 -18.28
CA ASP A 72 -23.22 -22.43 -18.07
C ASP A 72 -24.61 -23.07 -18.23
N LYS A 73 -25.65 -22.43 -17.66
CA LYS A 73 -27.05 -22.88 -17.81
C LYS A 73 -27.49 -22.93 -19.27
N ASN A 74 -26.95 -22.04 -20.10
CA ASN A 74 -27.18 -22.01 -21.54
C ASN A 74 -26.15 -22.84 -22.31
N ARG A 75 -25.47 -23.81 -21.67
CA ARG A 75 -24.50 -24.74 -22.29
C ARG A 75 -23.31 -24.06 -22.96
N GLY A 76 -22.99 -22.84 -22.52
CA GLY A 76 -21.80 -22.12 -22.94
C GLY A 76 -20.60 -22.39 -22.04
N ASP A 77 -19.43 -21.94 -22.50
CA ASP A 77 -18.19 -21.99 -21.75
C ASP A 77 -17.48 -20.64 -21.83
N ILE A 78 -16.87 -20.20 -20.73
CA ILE A 78 -16.13 -18.93 -20.72
C ILE A 78 -14.69 -19.22 -21.14
N LEU A 79 -14.33 -18.74 -22.32
CA LEU A 79 -12.98 -18.86 -22.85
C LEU A 79 -12.02 -17.94 -22.09
N ASN A 80 -12.41 -16.68 -21.91
CA ASN A 80 -11.59 -15.69 -21.23
C ASN A 80 -12.42 -14.50 -20.75
N TYR A 81 -11.93 -13.83 -19.71
CA TYR A 81 -12.38 -12.47 -19.38
C TYR A 81 -11.31 -11.50 -19.88
N SER A 82 -11.66 -10.46 -20.61
CA SER A 82 -10.69 -9.53 -21.21
C SER A 82 -10.91 -8.14 -20.64
N GLY A 83 -10.23 -7.83 -19.53
CA GLY A 83 -10.52 -6.63 -18.74
C GLY A 83 -11.95 -6.68 -18.20
N ASP A 84 -12.79 -5.75 -18.66
CA ASP A 84 -14.21 -5.66 -18.27
C ASP A 84 -15.13 -6.38 -19.27
N ALA A 85 -14.61 -7.27 -20.13
CA ALA A 85 -15.39 -8.01 -21.12
C ALA A 85 -15.34 -9.54 -20.91
N ILE A 86 -16.33 -10.25 -21.42
CA ILE A 86 -16.45 -11.71 -21.37
C ILE A 86 -16.42 -12.27 -22.79
N LEU A 87 -15.48 -13.16 -23.07
CA LEU A 87 -15.47 -13.99 -24.27
C LEU A 87 -16.00 -15.39 -23.92
N ALA A 88 -17.18 -15.72 -24.45
CA ALA A 88 -17.81 -17.02 -24.24
C ALA A 88 -18.01 -17.77 -25.56
N TYR A 89 -18.02 -19.10 -25.46
CA TYR A 89 -18.17 -20.05 -26.55
C TYR A 89 -19.46 -20.85 -26.38
N PHE A 90 -20.14 -21.12 -27.49
CA PHE A 90 -21.36 -21.89 -27.57
C PHE A 90 -21.33 -22.82 -28.79
N GLN A 91 -21.99 -23.97 -28.68
CA GLN A 91 -22.11 -24.89 -29.82
C GLN A 91 -23.08 -24.38 -30.91
N ASN A 92 -23.97 -23.44 -30.58
CA ASN A 92 -25.01 -22.94 -31.47
C ASN A 92 -25.40 -21.50 -31.12
N LEU A 93 -26.00 -20.81 -32.10
CA LEU A 93 -26.40 -19.41 -31.99
C LEU A 93 -27.54 -19.19 -30.98
N SER A 94 -28.51 -20.12 -30.91
CA SER A 94 -29.63 -19.98 -29.97
C SER A 94 -29.18 -19.94 -28.52
N ASP A 95 -28.22 -20.77 -28.14
CA ASP A 95 -27.66 -20.80 -26.78
C ASP A 95 -26.91 -19.50 -26.45
N ALA A 96 -26.15 -18.97 -27.43
CA ALA A 96 -25.46 -17.69 -27.30
C ALA A 96 -26.43 -16.50 -27.08
N VAL A 97 -27.50 -16.43 -27.88
CA VAL A 97 -28.52 -15.37 -27.78
C VAL A 97 -29.29 -15.47 -26.46
N ASN A 98 -29.80 -16.66 -26.12
CA ASN A 98 -30.52 -16.88 -24.86
C ASN A 98 -29.66 -16.55 -23.64
N SER A 99 -28.36 -16.88 -23.69
CA SER A 99 -27.40 -16.53 -22.64
C SER A 99 -27.29 -15.01 -22.47
N PHE A 100 -27.10 -14.27 -23.57
CA PHE A 100 -26.99 -12.82 -23.53
C PHE A 100 -28.28 -12.15 -23.01
N GLU A 101 -29.45 -12.56 -23.50
CA GLU A 101 -30.74 -12.03 -23.04
C GLU A 101 -30.94 -12.27 -21.53
N SER A 102 -30.59 -13.47 -21.04
CA SER A 102 -30.64 -13.79 -19.60
C SER A 102 -29.68 -12.91 -18.78
N MET A 103 -28.49 -12.62 -19.30
CA MET A 103 -27.54 -11.69 -18.65
C MET A 103 -28.09 -10.26 -18.62
N VAL A 104 -28.80 -9.83 -19.68
CA VAL A 104 -29.47 -8.52 -19.72
C VAL A 104 -30.55 -8.44 -18.66
N ASP A 105 -31.40 -9.46 -18.53
CA ASP A 105 -32.47 -9.50 -17.54
C ASP A 105 -31.92 -9.46 -16.11
N PHE A 106 -30.88 -10.24 -15.82
CA PHE A 106 -30.18 -10.16 -14.54
C PHE A 106 -29.64 -8.75 -14.29
N THR A 107 -28.93 -8.16 -15.26
CA THR A 107 -28.32 -6.83 -15.10
C THR A 107 -29.37 -5.75 -14.83
N LYS A 108 -30.53 -5.81 -15.52
CA LYS A 108 -31.66 -4.90 -15.29
C LYS A 108 -32.35 -5.09 -13.93
N SER A 109 -32.28 -6.30 -13.36
CA SER A 109 -32.88 -6.58 -12.04
C SER A 109 -32.09 -5.98 -10.87
N VAL A 110 -30.82 -5.64 -11.07
CA VAL A 110 -29.91 -5.12 -10.04
C VAL A 110 -29.71 -3.60 -10.22
N GLU A 111 -30.74 -2.81 -9.88
CA GLU A 111 -30.75 -1.33 -9.80
C GLU A 111 -30.06 -0.55 -10.96
N ASN A 112 -29.85 -1.15 -12.14
CA ASN A 112 -29.16 -0.55 -13.30
C ASN A 112 -27.77 0.04 -13.01
N VAL A 113 -27.00 -0.60 -12.13
CA VAL A 113 -25.64 -0.13 -11.79
C VAL A 113 -24.65 -0.32 -12.96
N LEU A 114 -24.84 -1.37 -13.77
CA LEU A 114 -24.01 -1.70 -14.92
C LEU A 114 -24.87 -1.87 -16.18
N SER A 115 -24.22 -1.84 -17.34
CA SER A 115 -24.84 -2.16 -18.62
C SER A 115 -23.94 -3.10 -19.42
N ILE A 116 -24.53 -3.92 -20.29
CA ILE A 116 -23.78 -4.86 -21.12
C ILE A 116 -24.17 -4.71 -22.58
N ARG A 117 -23.25 -4.98 -23.50
CA ARG A 117 -23.52 -5.11 -24.95
C ARG A 117 -22.65 -6.21 -25.52
N ALA A 118 -23.08 -6.84 -26.61
CA ALA A 118 -22.34 -7.96 -27.16
C ALA A 118 -22.25 -7.97 -28.69
N GLY A 119 -21.15 -8.54 -29.19
CA GLY A 119 -21.04 -8.99 -30.57
C GLY A 119 -21.08 -10.51 -30.62
N ILE A 120 -21.80 -11.06 -31.60
CA ILE A 120 -21.96 -12.51 -31.80
C ILE A 120 -21.49 -12.88 -33.21
N ALA A 121 -20.64 -13.90 -33.29
CA ALA A 121 -20.14 -14.44 -34.56
C ALA A 121 -19.82 -15.93 -34.42
N GLY A 122 -19.73 -16.66 -35.53
CA GLY A 122 -19.43 -18.10 -35.54
C GLY A 122 -18.40 -18.50 -36.58
N GLY A 123 -17.65 -19.58 -36.32
CA GLY A 123 -16.70 -20.17 -37.27
C GLY A 123 -15.68 -21.11 -36.61
N GLU A 124 -14.57 -21.32 -37.31
CA GLU A 124 -13.40 -22.03 -36.77
C GLU A 124 -12.69 -21.13 -35.76
N ILE A 125 -12.65 -21.57 -34.50
CA ILE A 125 -11.87 -20.96 -33.44
C ILE A 125 -10.61 -21.79 -33.27
N ARG A 126 -9.46 -21.13 -33.27
CA ARG A 126 -8.14 -21.72 -33.06
C ARG A 126 -7.66 -21.40 -31.66
N ILE A 127 -6.92 -22.34 -31.08
CA ILE A 127 -6.37 -22.23 -29.74
C ILE A 127 -4.88 -22.54 -29.84
N HIS A 128 -4.03 -21.65 -29.33
CA HIS A 128 -2.60 -21.88 -29.16
C HIS A 128 -2.26 -21.85 -27.67
N ILE A 129 -1.49 -22.82 -27.19
CA ILE A 129 -1.09 -22.92 -25.79
C ILE A 129 0.37 -22.46 -25.64
N PHE A 130 0.56 -21.37 -24.91
CA PHE A 130 1.88 -20.91 -24.47
C PHE A 130 2.23 -21.50 -23.11
N GLU A 131 3.53 -21.58 -22.83
CA GLU A 131 4.05 -21.93 -21.50
C GLU A 131 4.73 -20.72 -20.89
N ASN A 132 4.43 -20.44 -19.62
CA ASN A 132 5.05 -19.38 -18.86
C ASN A 132 5.15 -19.78 -17.38
N ASN A 133 6.34 -19.66 -16.78
CA ASN A 133 6.61 -19.98 -15.37
C ASN A 133 6.08 -21.36 -14.93
N GLY A 134 6.17 -22.36 -15.81
CA GLY A 134 5.70 -23.74 -15.58
C GLY A 134 4.18 -23.95 -15.69
N GLY A 135 3.42 -22.89 -16.02
CA GLY A 135 1.99 -22.94 -16.29
C GLY A 135 1.63 -22.70 -17.76
N LEU A 136 0.37 -22.95 -18.10
CA LEU A 136 -0.19 -22.79 -19.45
C LEU A 136 -0.93 -21.45 -19.58
N VAL A 137 -0.76 -20.76 -20.71
CA VAL A 137 -1.51 -19.54 -21.06
C VAL A 137 -2.13 -19.72 -22.45
N PRO A 138 -3.46 -19.94 -22.56
CA PRO A 138 -4.11 -20.15 -23.84
C PRO A 138 -4.37 -18.82 -24.57
N LEU A 139 -4.15 -18.82 -25.88
CA LEU A 139 -4.63 -17.80 -26.82
C LEU A 139 -5.77 -18.38 -27.64
N PHE A 140 -6.93 -17.75 -27.59
CA PHE A 140 -8.06 -18.03 -28.47
C PHE A 140 -8.06 -17.00 -29.61
N TYR A 141 -8.06 -17.47 -30.86
CA TYR A 141 -7.98 -16.61 -32.04
C TYR A 141 -8.75 -17.19 -33.23
N GLY A 142 -9.00 -16.37 -34.25
CA GLY A 142 -9.75 -16.75 -35.45
C GLY A 142 -10.70 -15.64 -35.90
N GLU A 143 -11.18 -15.73 -37.13
CA GLU A 143 -12.15 -14.77 -37.69
C GLU A 143 -13.38 -14.54 -36.80
N PRO A 144 -13.99 -15.57 -36.17
CA PRO A 144 -15.16 -15.36 -35.32
C PRO A 144 -14.91 -14.44 -34.13
N ILE A 145 -13.69 -14.48 -33.54
CA ILE A 145 -13.36 -13.64 -32.39
C ILE A 145 -13.16 -12.19 -32.85
N SER A 146 -12.43 -11.98 -33.95
CA SER A 146 -12.28 -10.65 -34.56
C SER A 146 -13.62 -10.05 -34.98
N ASP A 147 -14.51 -10.87 -35.52
CA ASP A 147 -15.85 -10.46 -35.93
C ASP A 147 -16.72 -10.10 -34.74
N ALA A 148 -16.73 -10.91 -33.67
CA ALA A 148 -17.47 -10.60 -32.46
C ALA A 148 -16.96 -9.29 -31.80
N LEU A 149 -15.65 -9.04 -31.79
CA LEU A 149 -15.07 -7.76 -31.34
C LEU A 149 -15.57 -6.57 -32.18
N ASN A 150 -15.69 -6.73 -33.50
CA ASN A 150 -16.18 -5.69 -34.39
C ASN A 150 -17.69 -5.45 -34.27
N GLU A 151 -18.47 -6.52 -34.08
CA GLU A 151 -19.92 -6.45 -33.90
C GLU A 151 -20.31 -5.83 -32.55
N GLU A 152 -19.56 -6.09 -31.49
CA GLU A 152 -19.78 -5.48 -30.17
C GLU A 152 -19.77 -3.94 -30.26
N LYS A 153 -18.87 -3.36 -31.06
CA LYS A 153 -18.77 -1.92 -31.25
C LYS A 153 -19.99 -1.30 -31.95
N LYS A 154 -20.74 -2.10 -32.72
CA LYS A 154 -21.97 -1.68 -33.40
C LYS A 154 -23.21 -1.82 -32.51
N ALA A 155 -23.12 -2.60 -31.44
CA ALA A 155 -24.24 -2.87 -30.55
C ALA A 155 -24.51 -1.69 -29.60
N GLU A 156 -25.80 -1.37 -29.43
CA GLU A 156 -26.26 -0.45 -28.38
C GLU A 156 -26.23 -1.13 -27.01
N LEU A 157 -26.30 -0.34 -25.93
CA LEU A 157 -26.39 -0.87 -24.57
C LEU A 157 -27.62 -1.77 -24.40
N PHE A 158 -27.42 -2.90 -23.73
CA PHE A 158 -28.37 -4.00 -23.52
C PHE A 158 -28.84 -4.70 -24.80
N LYS A 159 -28.14 -4.51 -25.92
CA LYS A 159 -28.38 -5.20 -27.19
C LYS A 159 -27.14 -5.94 -27.66
N TYR A 160 -27.34 -6.83 -28.62
CA TYR A 160 -26.27 -7.49 -29.34
C TYR A 160 -26.32 -7.15 -30.83
N SER A 161 -25.18 -7.21 -31.51
CA SER A 161 -25.07 -7.23 -32.97
C SER A 161 -24.54 -8.59 -33.41
N LEU A 162 -24.98 -9.08 -34.57
CA LEU A 162 -24.58 -10.39 -35.10
C LEU A 162 -24.04 -10.25 -36.52
N LYS A 163 -22.94 -10.93 -36.79
CA LYS A 163 -22.47 -11.15 -38.17
C LYS A 163 -23.19 -12.39 -38.73
N GLU A 164 -23.54 -12.39 -40.02
CA GLU A 164 -24.19 -13.57 -40.64
C GLU A 164 -23.34 -14.84 -40.41
N ILE A 165 -24.02 -15.90 -39.97
CA ILE A 165 -23.45 -17.18 -39.54
C ILE A 165 -24.00 -18.21 -40.54
N GLU A 166 -23.21 -18.62 -41.53
CA GLU A 166 -23.60 -19.67 -42.48
C GLU A 166 -23.70 -21.03 -41.75
N ASN A 167 -24.67 -21.87 -42.14
CA ASN A 167 -25.05 -23.14 -41.50
C ASN A 167 -23.90 -23.91 -40.82
N PHE A 168 -23.87 -23.90 -39.48
CA PHE A 168 -22.90 -24.66 -38.69
C PHE A 168 -23.30 -26.12 -38.59
N GLU A 169 -22.49 -27.01 -39.15
CA GLU A 169 -22.48 -28.41 -38.73
C GLU A 169 -21.86 -28.50 -37.33
N LYS A 170 -22.48 -29.30 -36.45
CA LYS A 170 -21.93 -29.63 -35.13
C LYS A 170 -20.55 -30.25 -35.31
N GLY A 171 -19.48 -29.50 -35.02
CA GLY A 171 -18.14 -30.04 -34.95
C GLY A 171 -18.08 -31.16 -33.91
N LYS A 172 -17.55 -32.33 -34.28
CA LYS A 172 -17.23 -33.38 -33.29
C LYS A 172 -16.05 -32.91 -32.46
N ILE A 173 -16.27 -32.68 -31.16
CA ILE A 173 -15.19 -32.54 -30.19
C ILE A 173 -14.65 -33.95 -29.95
N GLU A 174 -13.43 -34.23 -30.43
CA GLU A 174 -12.74 -35.47 -30.07
C GLU A 174 -12.26 -35.38 -28.62
N ASN A 175 -12.94 -36.07 -27.70
CA ASN A 175 -12.55 -36.18 -26.30
C ASN A 175 -11.24 -36.98 -26.19
N ASN A 176 -10.12 -36.26 -26.17
CA ASN A 176 -8.77 -36.82 -26.10
C ASN A 176 -7.97 -36.25 -24.91
N SER A 177 -8.64 -35.84 -23.83
CA SER A 177 -7.98 -35.29 -22.63
C SER A 177 -7.11 -36.35 -21.94
N ASN A 178 -5.79 -36.22 -22.04
CA ASN A 178 -4.82 -37.14 -21.41
C ASN A 178 -3.82 -36.40 -20.49
N GLY A 179 -4.04 -35.12 -20.19
CA GLY A 179 -3.13 -34.31 -19.37
C GLY A 179 -3.85 -33.39 -18.39
N ASN A 180 -3.19 -33.13 -17.25
CA ASN A 180 -3.64 -32.11 -16.30
C ASN A 180 -3.18 -30.73 -16.78
N LEU A 181 -4.11 -29.77 -16.78
CA LEU A 181 -3.77 -28.36 -16.98
C LEU A 181 -2.97 -27.86 -15.78
N LYS A 182 -1.92 -27.07 -16.06
CA LYS A 182 -1.02 -26.53 -15.05
C LYS A 182 -1.17 -25.02 -14.99
N LEU A 183 -1.46 -24.52 -13.80
CA LEU A 183 -1.46 -23.09 -13.51
C LEU A 183 -0.02 -22.57 -13.37
N ASP A 184 0.19 -21.28 -13.61
CA ASP A 184 1.45 -20.60 -13.25
C ASP A 184 1.81 -20.95 -11.80
N ASN A 185 3.05 -21.39 -11.57
CA ASN A 185 3.48 -21.92 -10.28
C ASN A 185 3.32 -20.91 -9.14
N GLU A 186 3.53 -19.62 -9.42
CA GLU A 186 3.42 -18.57 -8.41
C GLU A 186 1.96 -18.18 -8.18
N VAL A 187 1.12 -18.16 -9.22
CA VAL A 187 -0.34 -17.99 -9.01
C VAL A 187 -0.92 -19.16 -8.21
N LYS A 188 -0.48 -20.39 -8.49
CA LYS A 188 -0.86 -21.58 -7.73
C LYS A 188 -0.45 -21.46 -6.27
N ARG A 189 0.81 -21.12 -6.01
CA ARG A 189 1.32 -20.89 -4.66
C ARG A 189 0.50 -19.81 -3.95
N PHE A 190 0.32 -18.67 -4.60
CA PHE A 190 -0.41 -17.54 -4.06
C PHE A 190 -1.87 -17.87 -3.75
N PHE A 191 -2.56 -18.63 -4.60
CA PHE A 191 -3.92 -19.11 -4.36
C PHE A 191 -3.99 -20.06 -3.16
N LEU A 192 -3.05 -21.01 -3.04
CA LEU A 192 -3.00 -21.92 -1.91
C LEU A 192 -2.69 -21.21 -0.59
N GLU A 193 -1.88 -20.14 -0.62
CA GLU A 193 -1.49 -19.35 0.55
C GLU A 193 -2.59 -18.38 1.01
N LYS A 194 -3.19 -17.63 0.07
CA LYS A 194 -4.15 -16.56 0.39
C LYS A 194 -5.60 -17.04 0.40
N GLY A 195 -5.88 -18.13 -0.29
CA GLY A 195 -7.22 -18.66 -0.47
C GLY A 195 -8.07 -17.82 -1.43
N LYS A 196 -9.26 -18.34 -1.70
CA LYS A 196 -10.19 -17.81 -2.71
C LYS A 196 -10.83 -16.46 -2.36
N ASP A 197 -10.97 -16.13 -1.08
CA ASP A 197 -11.60 -14.89 -0.63
C ASP A 197 -10.65 -13.67 -0.67
N PHE A 198 -9.44 -13.88 -1.19
CA PHE A 198 -8.39 -12.88 -1.23
C PHE A 198 -8.70 -11.75 -2.22
N GLY A 199 -8.51 -10.51 -1.75
CA GLY A 199 -8.53 -9.29 -2.54
C GLY A 199 -7.67 -8.23 -1.85
N SER A 200 -6.77 -7.57 -2.58
CA SER A 200 -5.86 -6.56 -2.03
C SER A 200 -5.50 -5.50 -3.06
N PHE A 201 -5.03 -4.35 -2.60
CA PHE A 201 -4.35 -3.37 -3.44
C PHE A 201 -2.84 -3.59 -3.41
N SER A 202 -2.23 -3.67 -4.59
CA SER A 202 -0.78 -3.83 -4.73
C SER A 202 -0.23 -2.80 -5.71
N TYR A 203 0.94 -2.25 -5.39
CA TYR A 203 1.72 -1.52 -6.38
C TYR A 203 2.32 -2.50 -7.38
N VAL A 204 2.19 -2.19 -8.66
CA VAL A 204 2.68 -3.04 -9.76
C VAL A 204 3.24 -2.18 -10.87
N SER A 205 4.02 -2.79 -11.75
CA SER A 205 4.19 -2.24 -13.10
C SER A 205 3.43 -3.11 -14.08
N VAL A 206 2.68 -2.47 -14.97
CA VAL A 206 1.91 -3.14 -16.03
C VAL A 206 2.56 -2.78 -17.35
N LEU A 207 2.83 -3.79 -18.16
CA LEU A 207 3.27 -3.67 -19.54
C LEU A 207 2.25 -4.38 -20.44
N PHE A 208 1.67 -3.64 -21.39
CA PHE A 208 0.95 -4.24 -22.50
C PHE A 208 1.85 -4.28 -23.72
N LEU A 209 2.01 -5.45 -24.32
CA LEU A 209 2.70 -5.66 -25.59
C LEU A 209 1.70 -6.13 -26.64
N TYR A 210 1.82 -5.64 -27.86
CA TYR A 210 1.14 -6.19 -29.05
C TYR A 210 2.19 -6.80 -29.96
N ALA A 211 2.09 -8.10 -30.18
CA ALA A 211 2.92 -8.88 -31.07
C ALA A 211 2.18 -9.14 -32.40
N LYS A 212 2.90 -9.05 -33.53
CA LYS A 212 2.32 -9.33 -34.85
C LYS A 212 1.91 -10.79 -35.06
N ASP A 213 2.59 -11.72 -34.37
CA ASP A 213 2.43 -13.16 -34.62
C ASP A 213 2.76 -14.00 -33.37
N ILE A 214 2.36 -15.28 -33.39
CA ILE A 214 2.55 -16.25 -32.30
C ILE A 214 4.05 -16.45 -32.00
N LYS A 215 4.90 -16.47 -33.02
CA LYS A 215 6.36 -16.66 -32.87
C LYS A 215 6.98 -15.54 -32.04
N THR A 216 6.56 -14.30 -32.28
CA THR A 216 7.00 -13.14 -31.50
C THR A 216 6.63 -13.29 -30.03
N VAL A 217 5.45 -13.84 -29.72
CA VAL A 217 5.03 -14.11 -28.34
C VAL A 217 5.93 -15.16 -27.70
N GLU A 218 6.24 -16.26 -28.39
CA GLU A 218 7.18 -17.27 -27.86
C GLU A 218 8.57 -16.68 -27.57
N GLU A 219 9.07 -15.80 -28.44
CA GLU A 219 10.35 -15.10 -28.24
C GLU A 219 10.31 -14.16 -27.02
N ILE A 220 9.22 -13.39 -26.83
CA ILE A 220 9.02 -12.56 -25.63
C ILE A 220 9.02 -13.42 -24.36
N LEU A 221 8.27 -14.52 -24.35
CA LEU A 221 8.15 -15.41 -23.18
C LEU A 221 9.47 -16.09 -22.83
N SER A 222 10.30 -16.40 -23.84
CA SER A 222 11.63 -16.99 -23.62
C SER A 222 12.56 -16.09 -22.81
N LEU A 223 12.34 -14.78 -22.81
CA LEU A 223 13.09 -13.81 -22.01
C LEU A 223 12.60 -13.71 -20.57
N ASN A 224 11.47 -14.29 -20.18
CA ASN A 224 10.86 -13.98 -18.89
C ASN A 224 11.73 -14.42 -17.70
N PHE A 225 12.36 -15.61 -17.76
CA PHE A 225 13.18 -16.17 -16.67
C PHE A 225 12.52 -16.07 -15.27
N GLY A 226 11.18 -16.14 -15.18
CA GLY A 226 10.46 -16.02 -13.91
C GLY A 226 10.30 -14.60 -13.34
N ARG A 227 10.64 -13.55 -14.11
CA ARG A 227 10.65 -12.15 -13.64
C ARG A 227 9.27 -11.48 -13.65
N ILE A 228 8.43 -11.89 -14.60
CA ILE A 228 7.16 -11.24 -14.95
C ILE A 228 6.03 -12.28 -14.89
N HIS A 229 4.88 -11.84 -14.39
CA HIS A 229 3.63 -12.58 -14.55
C HIS A 229 3.02 -12.26 -15.91
N VAL A 230 2.71 -13.28 -16.71
CA VAL A 230 1.86 -13.11 -17.88
C VAL A 230 0.44 -13.47 -17.46
N ASN A 231 -0.40 -12.46 -17.33
CA ASN A 231 -1.77 -12.68 -16.88
C ASN A 231 -2.63 -13.27 -18.00
N LYS A 232 -2.57 -12.67 -19.20
CA LYS A 232 -3.39 -13.04 -20.36
C LYS A 232 -2.65 -12.81 -21.68
N ILE A 233 -2.98 -13.65 -22.66
CA ILE A 233 -2.57 -13.51 -24.07
C ILE A 233 -3.85 -13.56 -24.92
N GLU A 234 -4.14 -12.48 -25.64
CA GLU A 234 -5.45 -12.25 -26.26
C GLU A 234 -5.32 -11.71 -27.68
N LEU A 235 -6.26 -12.04 -28.56
CA LEU A 235 -6.35 -11.40 -29.86
C LEU A 235 -6.97 -10.01 -29.71
N TYR A 236 -6.39 -9.02 -30.39
CA TYR A 236 -6.87 -7.64 -30.41
C TYR A 236 -6.66 -7.04 -31.81
N GLU A 237 -7.13 -5.80 -32.03
CA GLU A 237 -7.10 -5.15 -33.35
C GLU A 237 -5.69 -5.04 -33.96
N ASP A 238 -4.70 -4.75 -33.12
CA ASP A 238 -3.30 -4.56 -33.55
C ASP A 238 -2.45 -5.84 -33.51
N GLY A 239 -3.05 -7.00 -33.22
CA GLY A 239 -2.35 -8.29 -33.12
C GLY A 239 -2.58 -8.99 -31.79
N ILE A 240 -1.60 -9.78 -31.35
CA ILE A 240 -1.68 -10.57 -30.13
C ILE A 240 -1.21 -9.73 -28.96
N ARG A 241 -2.15 -9.39 -28.07
CA ARG A 241 -1.88 -8.61 -26.87
C ARG A 241 -1.42 -9.51 -25.73
N VAL A 242 -0.25 -9.20 -25.16
CA VAL A 242 0.32 -9.88 -23.99
C VAL A 242 0.29 -8.91 -22.81
N MET A 243 -0.37 -9.31 -21.71
CA MET A 243 -0.44 -8.52 -20.49
C MET A 243 0.60 -9.02 -19.47
N CYS A 244 1.63 -8.22 -19.28
CA CYS A 244 2.77 -8.49 -18.40
C CYS A 244 2.66 -7.67 -17.11
N LEU A 245 2.93 -8.29 -15.96
CA LEU A 245 2.98 -7.62 -14.66
C LEU A 245 4.26 -7.95 -13.90
N SER A 246 4.76 -6.97 -13.16
CA SER A 246 5.75 -7.15 -12.10
C SER A 246 5.18 -6.69 -10.76
N GLY A 247 5.71 -7.23 -9.66
CA GLY A 247 5.28 -6.93 -8.29
C GLY A 247 4.23 -7.88 -7.72
N ILE A 248 3.40 -8.50 -8.56
CA ILE A 248 2.46 -9.57 -8.15
C ILE A 248 2.42 -10.69 -9.21
N PRO A 249 2.13 -11.94 -8.81
CA PRO A 249 2.23 -12.46 -7.44
C PRO A 249 3.68 -12.44 -6.87
N PHE A 250 4.65 -12.05 -7.71
CA PHE A 250 6.11 -12.12 -7.53
C PHE A 250 6.75 -11.07 -6.60
N GLY A 251 6.06 -10.53 -5.58
CA GLY A 251 6.47 -9.33 -4.82
C GLY A 251 7.76 -9.42 -3.99
N LYS A 252 8.90 -9.68 -4.63
CA LYS A 252 10.23 -9.91 -4.04
C LYS A 252 11.22 -8.76 -4.28
N SER A 253 10.89 -7.81 -5.15
CA SER A 253 11.73 -6.62 -5.43
C SER A 253 10.90 -5.53 -6.12
N SER A 254 11.49 -4.36 -6.40
CA SER A 254 10.81 -3.21 -6.99
C SER A 254 10.15 -3.54 -8.33
N PRO A 255 8.82 -3.40 -8.47
CA PRO A 255 8.11 -3.71 -9.72
C PRO A 255 8.66 -2.96 -10.94
N THR A 256 9.05 -1.69 -10.76
CA THR A 256 9.50 -0.83 -11.86
C THR A 256 10.86 -1.27 -12.40
N LEU A 257 11.75 -1.75 -11.53
CA LEU A 257 13.07 -2.26 -11.91
C LEU A 257 12.95 -3.58 -12.65
N THR A 258 12.15 -4.52 -12.12
CA THR A 258 11.90 -5.82 -12.77
C THR A 258 11.31 -5.66 -14.17
N MET A 259 10.36 -4.73 -14.31
CA MET A 259 9.76 -4.45 -15.61
C MET A 259 10.73 -3.75 -16.55
N GLY A 260 11.56 -2.82 -16.04
CA GLY A 260 12.60 -2.17 -16.82
C GLY A 260 13.62 -3.16 -17.39
N ASP A 261 14.05 -4.12 -16.58
CA ASP A 261 14.93 -5.23 -17.00
C ASP A 261 14.32 -6.00 -18.17
N PHE A 262 13.05 -6.40 -18.04
CA PHE A 262 12.35 -7.17 -19.06
C PHE A 262 12.15 -6.37 -20.36
N ILE A 263 11.72 -5.10 -20.25
CA ILE A 263 11.59 -4.19 -21.39
C ILE A 263 12.92 -4.04 -22.11
N PHE A 264 14.02 -3.89 -21.39
CA PHE A 264 15.32 -3.70 -22.02
C PHE A 264 15.86 -4.95 -22.70
N ASP A 265 15.62 -6.13 -22.14
CA ASP A 265 15.97 -7.38 -22.80
C ASP A 265 15.16 -7.55 -24.10
N ILE A 266 13.89 -7.19 -24.10
CA ILE A 266 13.07 -7.14 -25.32
C ILE A 266 13.69 -6.19 -26.37
N LEU A 267 14.05 -4.97 -25.98
CA LEU A 267 14.57 -3.94 -26.90
C LEU A 267 15.95 -4.27 -27.49
N LYS A 268 16.69 -5.19 -26.89
CA LYS A 268 17.97 -5.71 -27.41
C LYS A 268 17.83 -6.77 -28.48
N ASN A 269 16.65 -7.35 -28.65
CA ASN A 269 16.42 -8.42 -29.60
C ASN A 269 15.83 -7.90 -30.92
N ASP A 270 16.14 -8.60 -32.02
CA ASP A 270 15.72 -8.20 -33.38
C ASP A 270 14.19 -8.22 -33.57
N PHE A 271 13.46 -8.98 -32.74
CA PHE A 271 12.00 -9.05 -32.81
C PHE A 271 11.30 -7.77 -32.33
N LYS A 272 12.02 -6.78 -31.79
CA LYS A 272 11.44 -5.51 -31.32
C LYS A 272 10.60 -4.78 -32.38
N GLU A 273 10.97 -4.89 -33.66
CA GLU A 273 10.25 -4.26 -34.79
C GLU A 273 8.86 -4.92 -35.06
N ARG A 274 8.60 -6.08 -34.45
CA ARG A 274 7.34 -6.82 -34.53
C ARG A 274 6.46 -6.65 -33.29
N ILE A 275 6.86 -5.78 -32.37
CA ILE A 275 6.08 -5.46 -31.19
C ILE A 275 5.82 -3.97 -31.08
N LYS A 276 4.73 -3.61 -30.41
CA LYS A 276 4.55 -2.28 -29.83
C LYS A 276 4.08 -2.43 -28.40
N GLY A 277 4.29 -1.43 -27.55
CA GLY A 277 3.88 -1.56 -26.16
C GLY A 277 3.79 -0.28 -25.37
N GLY A 278 3.28 -0.43 -24.16
CA GLY A 278 3.08 0.67 -23.22
C GLY A 278 3.20 0.18 -21.78
N ALA A 279 3.98 0.87 -20.96
CA ALA A 279 4.14 0.57 -19.55
C ALA A 279 3.87 1.77 -18.64
N THR A 280 3.32 1.47 -17.47
CA THR A 280 3.12 2.41 -16.36
C THR A 280 3.20 1.64 -15.05
N SER A 281 3.43 2.35 -13.96
CA SER A 281 3.40 1.81 -12.61
C SER A 281 2.33 2.49 -11.77
N GLY A 282 1.78 1.78 -10.79
CA GLY A 282 0.67 2.26 -9.97
C GLY A 282 -0.02 1.16 -9.20
N TYR A 283 -1.00 1.54 -8.38
CA TYR A 283 -1.79 0.61 -7.60
C TYR A 283 -2.87 -0.07 -8.44
N ILE A 284 -3.07 -1.36 -8.21
CA ILE A 284 -4.17 -2.15 -8.76
C ILE A 284 -4.80 -3.01 -7.67
N PHE A 285 -6.09 -3.27 -7.81
CA PHE A 285 -6.73 -4.37 -7.11
C PHE A 285 -6.30 -5.69 -7.75
N ASN A 286 -5.99 -6.68 -6.93
CA ASN A 286 -5.79 -8.06 -7.35
C ASN A 286 -6.51 -9.01 -6.40
N GLY A 287 -7.13 -10.06 -6.95
CA GLY A 287 -7.89 -11.03 -6.17
C GLY A 287 -8.41 -12.19 -7.01
N PHE A 288 -9.00 -13.18 -6.36
CA PHE A 288 -9.62 -14.31 -7.05
C PHE A 288 -11.13 -14.10 -7.13
N SER A 289 -11.74 -14.43 -8.28
CA SER A 289 -13.20 -14.54 -8.40
C SER A 289 -13.59 -15.99 -8.70
N GLU A 290 -14.65 -16.47 -8.06
CA GLU A 290 -15.14 -17.85 -8.21
C GLU A 290 -16.56 -17.87 -8.80
N GLY A 291 -16.73 -18.46 -9.97
CA GLY A 291 -17.98 -19.13 -10.34
C GLY A 291 -17.95 -20.59 -9.90
N ASN A 292 -19.09 -21.26 -9.79
CA ASN A 292 -19.15 -22.68 -9.37
C ASN A 292 -18.30 -23.63 -10.25
N ILE A 293 -17.87 -23.18 -11.44
CA ILE A 293 -17.17 -23.95 -12.46
C ILE A 293 -15.87 -23.31 -12.97
N ARG A 294 -15.55 -22.06 -12.56
CA ARG A 294 -14.45 -21.25 -13.09
C ARG A 294 -13.87 -20.35 -11.99
N ILE A 295 -12.56 -20.36 -11.81
CA ILE A 295 -11.83 -19.44 -10.93
C ILE A 295 -10.93 -18.57 -11.80
N GLU A 296 -10.84 -17.28 -11.51
CA GLU A 296 -9.94 -16.37 -12.22
C GLU A 296 -9.17 -15.46 -11.27
N TYR A 297 -7.92 -15.19 -11.63
CA TYR A 297 -7.11 -14.16 -10.97
C TYR A 297 -7.34 -12.81 -11.64
N ASN A 298 -8.16 -11.99 -11.01
CA ASN A 298 -8.61 -10.70 -11.53
C ASN A 298 -7.70 -9.57 -11.10
N LEU A 299 -7.43 -8.68 -12.05
CA LEU A 299 -6.60 -7.50 -11.90
C LEU A 299 -7.41 -6.30 -12.39
N ILE A 300 -7.60 -5.29 -11.54
CA ILE A 300 -8.41 -4.11 -11.88
C ILE A 300 -7.69 -2.86 -11.41
N GLY A 301 -7.68 -1.81 -12.22
CA GLY A 301 -7.24 -0.50 -11.76
C GLY A 301 -6.91 0.45 -12.90
N LYS A 302 -6.89 1.75 -12.56
CA LYS A 302 -6.49 2.83 -13.48
C LYS A 302 -5.15 2.57 -14.15
N THR A 303 -4.22 1.95 -13.42
CA THR A 303 -2.89 1.60 -13.92
C THR A 303 -2.95 0.62 -15.10
N ILE A 304 -3.82 -0.37 -15.06
CA ILE A 304 -4.00 -1.35 -16.15
C ILE A 304 -4.56 -0.64 -17.38
N ASN A 305 -5.61 0.14 -17.19
CA ASN A 305 -6.22 0.91 -18.28
C ASN A 305 -5.23 1.92 -18.87
N ARG A 306 -4.42 2.56 -18.03
CA ARG A 306 -3.39 3.50 -18.46
C ARG A 306 -2.31 2.80 -19.29
N ALA A 307 -1.79 1.65 -18.87
CA ALA A 307 -0.84 0.87 -19.68
C ALA A 307 -1.45 0.47 -21.04
N ALA A 308 -2.71 0.01 -21.03
CA ALA A 308 -3.42 -0.36 -22.24
C ALA A 308 -3.61 0.84 -23.19
N ARG A 309 -3.86 2.06 -22.67
CA ARG A 309 -3.99 3.27 -23.50
C ARG A 309 -2.65 3.87 -23.94
N ILE A 310 -1.60 3.72 -23.14
CA ILE A 310 -0.24 4.10 -23.56
C ILE A 310 0.21 3.23 -24.73
N SER A 311 -0.04 1.92 -24.66
CA SER A 311 0.37 0.98 -25.73
C SER A 311 -0.33 1.24 -27.07
N THR A 312 -1.52 1.84 -27.08
CA THR A 312 -2.21 2.24 -28.33
C THR A 312 -1.60 3.47 -29.00
N GLU A 313 -0.82 4.28 -28.27
CA GLU A 313 -0.13 5.46 -28.82
C GLU A 313 1.22 5.14 -29.46
N ALA A 314 1.72 3.92 -29.27
CA ALA A 314 3.02 3.44 -29.72
C ALA A 314 2.94 2.90 -31.15
N ASP A 315 4.00 3.10 -31.91
CA ASP A 315 4.20 2.43 -33.20
C ASP A 315 4.93 1.09 -33.01
N PHE A 316 4.88 0.21 -34.02
CA PHE A 316 5.70 -1.01 -34.01
C PHE A 316 7.19 -0.64 -33.99
N GLY A 317 7.96 -1.27 -33.10
CA GLY A 317 9.31 -0.88 -32.72
C GLY A 317 9.39 -0.09 -31.41
N GLU A 318 8.26 0.41 -30.89
CA GLU A 318 8.22 1.29 -29.73
C GLU A 318 7.58 0.65 -28.49
N ILE A 319 8.18 0.91 -27.33
CA ILE A 319 7.56 0.68 -26.02
C ILE A 319 7.52 2.02 -25.29
N LEU A 320 6.34 2.61 -25.19
CA LEU A 320 6.15 3.92 -24.57
C LEU A 320 5.98 3.81 -23.04
N LEU A 321 6.50 4.80 -22.34
CA LEU A 321 6.50 4.88 -20.88
C LEU A 321 5.90 6.20 -20.43
N ASP A 322 5.42 6.24 -19.21
CA ASP A 322 4.91 7.45 -18.59
C ASP A 322 5.75 7.89 -17.38
N LYS A 323 5.42 9.08 -16.85
CA LYS A 323 6.13 9.63 -15.69
C LYS A 323 6.09 8.71 -14.47
N SER A 324 4.97 8.02 -14.23
CA SER A 324 4.82 7.12 -13.09
C SER A 324 5.79 5.93 -13.15
N PHE A 325 6.07 5.40 -14.35
CA PHE A 325 7.09 4.36 -14.52
C PHE A 325 8.52 4.88 -14.30
N ILE A 326 8.82 6.08 -14.81
CA ILE A 326 10.20 6.61 -14.86
C ILE A 326 10.66 7.15 -13.50
N GLU A 327 9.79 7.78 -12.72
CA GLU A 327 10.14 8.31 -11.39
C GLU A 327 10.71 7.23 -10.45
N ASP A 328 10.20 6.00 -10.61
CA ASP A 328 10.59 4.83 -9.84
C ASP A 328 11.62 3.92 -10.56
N ASN A 329 12.00 4.21 -11.80
CA ASN A 329 13.02 3.49 -12.55
C ASN A 329 14.15 4.41 -13.02
N ARG A 330 15.10 4.66 -12.13
CA ARG A 330 16.16 5.68 -12.30
C ARG A 330 17.36 5.22 -13.13
N PHE A 331 17.42 3.94 -13.50
CA PHE A 331 18.47 3.39 -14.38
C PHE A 331 18.11 3.53 -15.86
N LEU A 332 16.88 3.92 -16.14
CA LEU A 332 16.36 4.08 -17.49
C LEU A 332 16.54 5.52 -17.96
N GLU A 333 17.40 5.70 -18.96
CA GLU A 333 17.46 6.95 -19.70
C GLU A 333 16.35 6.95 -20.74
N VAL A 334 15.57 8.02 -20.75
CA VAL A 334 14.39 8.16 -21.60
C VAL A 334 14.44 9.45 -22.41
N GLU A 335 13.80 9.43 -23.58
CA GLU A 335 13.55 10.60 -24.41
C GLU A 335 12.06 10.94 -24.34
N PHE A 336 11.75 12.22 -24.11
CA PHE A 336 10.37 12.70 -24.24
C PHE A 336 9.97 12.72 -25.72
N ILE A 337 8.81 12.14 -26.03
CA ILE A 337 8.31 12.03 -27.40
C ILE A 337 7.16 13.00 -27.64
N LYS A 338 6.07 12.85 -26.89
CA LYS A 338 4.83 13.63 -27.10
C LYS A 338 4.01 13.79 -25.83
N ASN A 339 3.15 14.80 -25.84
CA ASN A 339 2.01 14.89 -24.93
C ASN A 339 0.78 14.34 -25.64
N SER A 340 0.15 13.30 -25.07
CA SER A 340 -1.07 12.69 -25.61
C SER A 340 -2.22 12.89 -24.64
N ASN A 341 -3.42 13.18 -25.16
CA ASN A 341 -4.64 13.26 -24.38
C ASN A 341 -5.39 11.93 -24.46
N LEU A 342 -5.25 11.08 -23.44
CA LEU A 342 -5.81 9.74 -23.45
C LEU A 342 -7.24 9.74 -22.89
N LYS A 343 -8.16 9.07 -23.60
CA LYS A 343 -9.57 8.92 -23.19
C LYS A 343 -9.65 8.31 -21.78
N GLY A 344 -10.36 8.99 -20.88
CA GLY A 344 -10.57 8.55 -19.49
C GLY A 344 -9.39 8.80 -18.53
N ILE A 345 -8.28 9.37 -19.03
CA ILE A 345 -7.08 9.65 -18.23
C ILE A 345 -6.73 11.14 -18.27
N GLY A 346 -6.80 11.76 -19.45
CA GLY A 346 -6.39 13.15 -19.68
C GLY A 346 -5.01 13.26 -20.31
N LYS A 347 -4.40 14.44 -20.22
CA LYS A 347 -3.09 14.73 -20.82
C LYS A 347 -1.96 14.03 -20.05
N ILE A 348 -1.14 13.27 -20.76
CA ILE A 348 0.05 12.64 -20.22
C ILE A 348 1.26 12.87 -21.13
N ASN A 349 2.45 12.86 -20.53
CA ASN A 349 3.72 12.87 -21.26
C ASN A 349 4.18 11.43 -21.49
N LEU A 350 4.56 11.14 -22.73
CA LEU A 350 5.04 9.83 -23.18
C LEU A 350 6.51 9.89 -23.51
N TYR A 351 7.22 8.82 -23.16
CA TYR A 351 8.67 8.72 -23.28
C TYR A 351 9.10 7.39 -23.91
N LEU A 352 10.22 7.40 -24.63
CA LEU A 352 10.87 6.20 -25.15
C LEU A 352 12.12 5.85 -24.34
N PRO A 353 12.35 4.57 -24.00
CA PRO A 353 13.61 4.11 -23.42
C PRO A 353 14.75 4.24 -24.46
N LYS A 354 15.82 4.94 -24.09
CA LYS A 354 17.04 5.11 -24.92
C LYS A 354 18.15 4.17 -24.52
N SER A 355 18.44 4.15 -23.22
CA SER A 355 19.49 3.34 -22.66
C SER A 355 19.05 2.84 -21.28
N TYR A 356 19.59 1.71 -20.88
CA TYR A 356 19.36 1.17 -19.56
C TYR A 356 20.71 0.81 -18.96
N ASN A 357 21.20 1.68 -18.08
CA ASN A 357 22.52 1.54 -17.50
C ASN A 357 22.40 1.03 -16.06
N LYS A 358 22.31 -0.30 -15.94
CA LYS A 358 22.32 -0.99 -14.64
C LYS A 358 23.57 -0.68 -13.81
N ASN A 359 24.68 -0.36 -14.48
CA ASN A 359 25.97 -0.14 -13.86
C ASN A 359 26.22 1.32 -13.44
N ARG A 360 25.28 2.23 -13.70
CA ARG A 360 25.38 3.62 -13.28
C ARG A 360 24.84 3.74 -11.86
N VAL A 361 25.65 4.29 -10.96
CA VAL A 361 25.17 4.64 -9.61
C VAL A 361 24.05 5.67 -9.76
N PRO A 362 22.86 5.43 -9.17
CA PRO A 362 21.82 6.44 -9.14
C PRO A 362 22.37 7.65 -8.39
N LEU A 363 22.48 8.79 -9.06
CA LEU A 363 22.91 10.03 -8.42
C LEU A 363 21.71 10.59 -7.66
N TYR A 364 21.82 10.57 -6.34
CA TYR A 364 20.84 11.23 -5.48
C TYR A 364 21.38 12.60 -5.09
N ASN A 365 20.49 13.58 -4.96
CA ASN A 365 20.86 14.79 -4.23
C ASN A 365 21.27 14.36 -2.81
N PRO A 366 22.43 14.83 -2.30
CA PRO A 366 22.91 14.42 -0.99
C PRO A 366 21.83 14.65 0.07
N TYR A 367 21.58 13.66 0.92
CA TYR A 367 20.95 13.94 2.21
C TYR A 367 21.96 14.75 3.01
N TYR A 368 21.82 16.06 2.96
CA TYR A 368 22.76 16.99 3.54
C TYR A 368 22.84 16.74 5.06
N ASN A 369 24.07 16.67 5.58
CA ASN A 369 24.46 16.41 6.98
C ASN A 369 24.58 14.96 7.50
N ARG A 370 24.69 13.96 6.62
CA ARG A 370 25.45 12.72 6.93
C ARG A 370 26.94 12.86 6.66
N ASN A 371 27.49 14.07 6.79
CA ASN A 371 28.90 14.37 6.54
C ASN A 371 29.82 13.49 7.40
N SER A 372 29.43 13.22 8.66
CA SER A 372 30.15 12.32 9.54
C SER A 372 30.23 10.88 9.01
N TYR A 373 29.19 10.39 8.33
CA TYR A 373 29.22 9.07 7.69
C TYR A 373 30.01 9.06 6.38
N ILE A 374 29.94 10.14 5.59
CA ILE A 374 30.76 10.27 4.37
C ILE A 374 32.25 10.32 4.75
N GLU A 375 32.61 11.07 5.80
CA GLU A 375 33.97 11.13 6.35
C GLU A 375 34.43 9.76 6.85
N LYS A 376 33.57 9.01 7.54
CA LYS A 376 33.87 7.61 7.93
C LYS A 376 34.13 6.70 6.73
N VAL A 377 33.37 6.84 5.64
CA VAL A 377 33.60 6.09 4.39
C VAL A 377 34.94 6.50 3.76
N GLU A 378 35.21 7.81 3.70
CA GLU A 378 36.47 8.37 3.18
C GLU A 378 37.67 7.84 3.98
N ASP A 379 37.62 7.89 5.31
CA ASP A 379 38.70 7.44 6.17
C ASP A 379 38.91 5.92 6.09
N TYR A 380 37.83 5.13 6.06
CA TYR A 380 37.93 3.68 5.92
C TYR A 380 38.55 3.28 4.57
N LEU A 381 38.11 3.89 3.48
CA LEU A 381 38.61 3.57 2.13
C LEU A 381 40.01 4.15 1.85
N LYS A 382 40.57 5.02 2.70
CA LYS A 382 42.00 5.38 2.63
C LYS A 382 42.89 4.21 3.01
N GLU A 383 42.52 3.46 4.05
CA GLU A 383 43.35 2.40 4.62
C GLU A 383 43.07 1.03 4.01
N ARG A 384 41.89 0.81 3.44
CA ARG A 384 41.44 -0.49 2.92
C ARG A 384 40.77 -0.38 1.56
N ASP A 385 40.74 -1.48 0.84
CA ASP A 385 40.14 -1.55 -0.49
C ASP A 385 38.68 -2.02 -0.48
N THR A 386 38.25 -2.76 0.54
CA THR A 386 36.91 -3.33 0.63
C THR A 386 36.18 -2.83 1.86
N LEU A 387 34.99 -2.26 1.68
CA LEU A 387 34.08 -1.80 2.74
C LEU A 387 32.78 -2.59 2.72
N ILE A 388 32.36 -3.15 3.86
CA ILE A 388 30.99 -3.64 4.07
C ILE A 388 30.17 -2.57 4.78
N LEU A 389 29.16 -2.03 4.08
CA LEU A 389 28.20 -1.07 4.60
C LEU A 389 26.88 -1.78 4.97
N GLY A 390 26.62 -1.88 6.27
CA GLY A 390 25.39 -2.43 6.82
C GLY A 390 24.40 -1.37 7.29
N GLY A 391 23.20 -1.82 7.65
CA GLY A 391 22.10 -1.00 8.19
C GLY A 391 20.75 -1.57 7.79
N ASP A 392 19.68 -1.17 8.47
CA ASP A 392 18.33 -1.64 8.15
C ASP A 392 17.92 -1.24 6.72
N GLU A 393 16.97 -1.96 6.14
CA GLU A 393 16.41 -1.60 4.84
C GLU A 393 15.77 -0.20 4.89
N GLY A 394 15.99 0.59 3.84
CA GLY A 394 15.45 1.95 3.78
C GLY A 394 16.16 2.99 4.67
N THR A 395 17.29 2.68 5.33
CA THR A 395 18.13 3.63 6.11
C THR A 395 18.94 4.61 5.26
N GLY A 396 18.95 4.46 3.93
CA GLY A 396 19.64 5.37 3.01
C GLY A 396 21.09 5.00 2.67
N LYS A 397 21.48 3.72 2.78
CA LYS A 397 22.83 3.23 2.42
C LYS A 397 23.23 3.56 0.98
N THR A 398 22.35 3.26 0.02
CA THR A 398 22.58 3.59 -1.40
C THR A 398 22.69 5.11 -1.62
N HIS A 399 21.94 5.93 -0.86
CA HIS A 399 22.09 7.39 -0.89
C HIS A 399 23.42 7.86 -0.30
N LEU A 400 23.91 7.25 0.79
CA LEU A 400 25.20 7.58 1.39
C LEU A 400 26.33 7.33 0.39
N VAL A 401 26.34 6.17 -0.25
CA VAL A 401 27.36 5.80 -1.26
C VAL A 401 27.29 6.71 -2.48
N SER A 402 26.08 7.03 -2.95
CA SER A 402 25.88 8.00 -4.02
C SER A 402 26.36 9.42 -3.65
N SER A 403 26.14 9.85 -2.41
CA SER A 403 26.61 11.14 -1.90
C SER A 403 28.14 11.19 -1.83
N TYR A 404 28.77 10.10 -1.37
CA TYR A 404 30.23 9.95 -1.37
C TYR A 404 30.81 10.06 -2.80
N ILE A 405 30.19 9.38 -3.77
CA ILE A 405 30.57 9.46 -5.18
C ILE A 405 30.44 10.87 -5.73
N PHE A 406 29.28 11.50 -5.50
CA PHE A 406 29.00 12.84 -6.00
C PHE A 406 29.98 13.87 -5.43
N LYS A 407 30.21 13.84 -4.10
CA LYS A 407 31.13 14.74 -3.40
C LYS A 407 32.56 14.62 -3.93
N ASN A 408 33.01 13.40 -4.22
CA ASN A 408 34.39 13.13 -4.65
C ASN A 408 34.55 13.06 -6.18
N ASN A 409 33.48 13.26 -6.95
CA ASN A 409 33.44 13.15 -8.41
C ASN A 409 34.06 11.82 -8.94
N ILE A 410 33.68 10.70 -8.31
CA ILE A 410 34.24 9.37 -8.60
C ILE A 410 33.36 8.65 -9.63
N TYR A 411 33.96 8.07 -10.68
CA TYR A 411 33.23 7.12 -11.52
C TYR A 411 33.12 5.77 -10.81
N ALA A 412 31.94 5.16 -10.83
CA ALA A 412 31.69 3.88 -10.15
C ALA A 412 30.82 2.96 -10.99
N GLU A 413 31.10 1.66 -10.94
CA GLU A 413 30.23 0.63 -11.48
C GLU A 413 29.35 0.05 -10.37
N TYR A 414 28.05 0.01 -10.62
CA TYR A 414 27.03 -0.40 -9.66
C TYR A 414 26.43 -1.76 -10.04
N PHE A 415 26.34 -2.68 -9.11
CA PHE A 415 25.78 -4.01 -9.33
C PHE A 415 24.74 -4.27 -8.26
N GLN A 416 23.48 -4.45 -8.67
CA GLN A 416 22.39 -4.72 -7.75
C GLN A 416 21.90 -6.16 -7.91
N PHE A 417 21.90 -6.92 -6.82
CA PHE A 417 21.40 -8.28 -6.81
C PHE A 417 19.92 -8.29 -6.43
N ASN A 418 19.04 -8.69 -7.34
CA ASN A 418 17.60 -8.71 -7.07
C ASN A 418 16.95 -10.10 -7.28
N TYR A 419 17.62 -11.08 -7.93
CA TYR A 419 16.91 -12.25 -8.50
C TYR A 419 17.66 -13.58 -8.69
N LEU A 420 18.88 -13.76 -8.19
CA LEU A 420 19.66 -14.98 -8.51
C LEU A 420 19.49 -16.09 -7.46
N PHE A 421 18.25 -16.41 -7.09
CA PHE A 421 17.99 -17.47 -6.12
C PHE A 421 18.33 -18.86 -6.68
N GLY A 422 19.28 -19.53 -6.03
CA GLY A 422 19.72 -20.87 -6.40
C GLY A 422 20.88 -20.91 -7.40
N GLU A 423 21.34 -19.76 -7.89
CA GLU A 423 22.56 -19.68 -8.68
C GLU A 423 23.81 -19.67 -7.78
N LYS A 424 24.87 -20.33 -8.23
CA LYS A 424 26.18 -20.32 -7.57
C LYS A 424 27.05 -19.20 -8.15
N ASN A 425 27.97 -18.67 -7.35
CA ASN A 425 28.98 -17.69 -7.78
C ASN A 425 28.39 -16.40 -8.37
N ILE A 426 27.32 -15.88 -7.77
CA ILE A 426 26.54 -14.72 -8.24
C ILE A 426 27.43 -13.51 -8.57
N ILE A 427 28.39 -13.17 -7.70
CA ILE A 427 29.31 -12.04 -7.94
C ILE A 427 30.11 -12.27 -9.23
N LEU A 428 30.68 -13.47 -9.42
CA LEU A 428 31.54 -13.77 -10.57
C LEU A 428 30.75 -13.74 -11.88
N LYS A 429 29.55 -14.32 -11.90
CA LYS A 429 28.66 -14.27 -13.06
C LYS A 429 28.29 -12.84 -13.43
N THR A 430 28.01 -12.02 -12.43
CA THR A 430 27.59 -10.62 -12.62
C THR A 430 28.72 -9.75 -13.18
N VAL A 431 29.95 -9.93 -12.68
CA VAL A 431 31.10 -9.15 -13.13
C VAL A 431 31.65 -9.63 -14.48
N SER A 432 31.72 -10.95 -14.72
CA SER A 432 32.36 -11.53 -15.92
C SER A 432 31.42 -11.73 -17.12
N LYS A 433 30.10 -11.75 -16.90
CA LYS A 433 29.09 -12.17 -17.89
C LYS A 433 29.28 -13.60 -18.43
N VAL A 434 30.08 -14.43 -17.74
CA VAL A 434 30.27 -15.85 -18.07
C VAL A 434 29.40 -16.68 -17.14
N ASN A 435 28.74 -17.70 -17.69
CA ASN A 435 27.97 -18.63 -16.87
C ASN A 435 28.90 -19.63 -16.18
N ILE A 436 29.02 -19.54 -14.85
CA ILE A 436 29.87 -20.42 -14.04
C ILE A 436 29.00 -21.16 -13.02
N ASP A 437 28.60 -22.38 -13.37
CA ASP A 437 27.69 -23.21 -12.56
C ASP A 437 28.40 -24.22 -11.63
N GLU A 438 29.73 -24.28 -11.68
CA GLU A 438 30.55 -25.18 -10.86
C GLU A 438 31.07 -24.50 -9.57
N ASP A 439 31.32 -25.27 -8.52
CA ASP A 439 31.99 -24.75 -7.32
C ASP A 439 33.46 -24.47 -7.66
N ILE A 440 33.85 -23.20 -7.59
CA ILE A 440 35.23 -22.76 -7.87
C ILE A 440 36.01 -22.74 -6.56
N GLU A 441 37.25 -23.22 -6.57
CA GLU A 441 38.17 -23.04 -5.44
C GLU A 441 38.40 -21.54 -5.15
N ASP A 442 38.45 -21.18 -3.87
CA ASP A 442 38.49 -19.77 -3.41
C ASP A 442 39.60 -18.95 -4.08
N GLU A 443 40.82 -19.49 -4.22
CA GLU A 443 41.94 -18.76 -4.86
C GLU A 443 41.71 -18.50 -6.35
N THR A 444 41.09 -19.46 -7.05
CA THR A 444 40.77 -19.35 -8.47
C THR A 444 39.65 -18.35 -8.69
N GLY A 445 38.60 -18.37 -7.85
CA GLY A 445 37.51 -17.40 -7.88
C GLY A 445 37.99 -15.97 -7.61
N ILE A 446 38.89 -15.77 -6.64
CA ILE A 446 39.50 -14.46 -6.36
C ILE A 446 40.30 -13.97 -7.55
N LYS A 447 41.18 -14.81 -8.11
CA LYS A 447 42.01 -14.42 -9.26
C LYS A 447 41.13 -13.99 -10.44
N PHE A 448 40.10 -14.78 -10.75
CA PHE A 448 39.16 -14.47 -11.81
C PHE A 448 38.43 -13.14 -11.59
N PHE A 449 37.91 -12.92 -10.38
CA PHE A 449 37.27 -11.65 -10.01
C PHE A 449 38.20 -10.45 -10.19
N LEU A 450 39.43 -10.55 -9.68
CA LEU A 450 40.43 -9.49 -9.77
C LEU A 450 40.83 -9.21 -11.23
N ASP A 451 40.96 -10.25 -12.06
CA ASP A 451 41.28 -10.10 -13.47
C ASP A 451 40.17 -9.37 -14.23
N GLU A 452 38.90 -9.67 -13.96
CA GLU A 452 37.77 -8.96 -14.57
C GLU A 452 37.65 -7.50 -14.10
N ILE A 453 37.73 -7.26 -12.79
CA ILE A 453 37.64 -5.91 -12.25
C ILE A 453 38.79 -5.03 -12.74
N LYS A 454 40.00 -5.59 -12.95
CA LYS A 454 41.14 -4.85 -13.52
C LYS A 454 40.93 -4.43 -14.97
N LYS A 455 40.09 -5.13 -15.76
CA LYS A 455 39.76 -4.74 -17.14
C LYS A 455 38.89 -3.49 -17.21
N SER A 456 38.06 -3.24 -16.20
CA SER A 456 37.22 -2.04 -16.13
C SER A 456 38.07 -0.79 -15.83
N SER A 457 37.69 0.36 -16.40
CA SER A 457 38.31 1.66 -16.08
C SER A 457 37.81 2.26 -14.76
N SER A 458 36.81 1.63 -14.12
CA SER A 458 36.23 2.18 -12.89
C SER A 458 37.19 2.07 -11.70
N PRO A 459 37.38 3.14 -10.90
CA PRO A 459 38.11 3.08 -9.64
C PRO A 459 37.30 2.50 -8.47
N LEU A 460 35.96 2.50 -8.59
CA LEU A 460 35.03 2.07 -7.54
C LEU A 460 33.99 1.07 -8.08
N PHE A 461 33.74 0.02 -7.30
CA PHE A 461 32.74 -1.01 -7.57
C PHE A 461 31.78 -1.08 -6.39
N ILE A 462 30.48 -1.07 -6.66
CA ILE A 462 29.44 -1.13 -5.63
C ILE A 462 28.58 -2.34 -5.91
N PHE A 463 28.40 -3.15 -4.87
CA PHE A 463 27.55 -4.32 -4.88
C PHE A 463 26.44 -4.08 -3.85
N ASP A 464 25.19 -3.93 -4.31
CA ASP A 464 24.03 -3.65 -3.47
C ASP A 464 23.11 -4.87 -3.38
N ASN A 465 22.34 -4.94 -2.28
CA ASN A 465 21.49 -6.06 -1.90
C ASN A 465 22.26 -7.39 -1.76
N CYS A 466 23.40 -7.36 -1.05
CA CYS A 466 24.28 -8.52 -0.92
C CYS A 466 23.69 -9.66 -0.07
N GLU A 467 22.54 -9.48 0.58
CA GLU A 467 21.79 -10.54 1.27
C GLU A 467 21.30 -11.67 0.35
N TYR A 468 21.18 -11.43 -0.96
CA TYR A 468 20.80 -12.45 -1.94
C TYR A 468 21.98 -13.29 -2.45
N LEU A 469 23.19 -13.03 -1.98
CA LEU A 469 24.38 -13.74 -2.42
C LEU A 469 24.39 -15.19 -1.93
N ASP A 470 24.89 -16.07 -2.80
CA ASP A 470 25.14 -17.46 -2.48
C ASP A 470 26.34 -17.61 -1.54
N SER A 471 26.46 -18.78 -0.93
CA SER A 471 27.52 -19.07 0.04
C SER A 471 28.94 -18.92 -0.53
N ASN A 472 29.16 -19.22 -1.82
CA ASN A 472 30.48 -19.04 -2.44
C ASN A 472 30.79 -17.56 -2.62
N SER A 473 29.81 -16.74 -3.05
CA SER A 473 29.97 -15.28 -3.13
C SER A 473 30.26 -14.64 -1.77
N LEU A 474 29.63 -15.11 -0.68
CA LEU A 474 29.93 -14.61 0.67
C LEU A 474 31.36 -14.96 1.12
N LYS A 475 31.86 -16.18 0.82
CA LYS A 475 33.27 -16.55 1.07
C LYS A 475 34.25 -15.72 0.26
N LEU A 476 33.90 -15.39 -0.98
CA LEU A 476 34.69 -14.52 -1.84
C LEU A 476 34.85 -13.13 -1.19
N ILE A 477 33.76 -12.53 -0.68
CA ILE A 477 33.80 -11.23 0.03
C ILE A 477 34.79 -11.31 1.21
N GLU A 478 34.67 -12.31 2.07
CA GLU A 478 35.55 -12.48 3.24
C GLU A 478 37.03 -12.63 2.86
N SER A 479 37.30 -13.27 1.72
CA SER A 479 38.66 -13.42 1.21
C SER A 479 39.22 -12.13 0.61
N LEU A 480 38.38 -11.35 -0.08
CA LEU A 480 38.76 -10.05 -0.65
C LEU A 480 39.10 -9.02 0.42
N ARG A 481 38.42 -9.05 1.58
CA ARG A 481 38.72 -8.16 2.72
C ARG A 481 40.16 -8.27 3.25
N LYS A 482 40.84 -9.39 2.98
CA LYS A 482 42.21 -9.66 3.47
C LYS A 482 43.30 -9.35 2.43
N LYS A 483 42.93 -8.87 1.23
CA LYS A 483 43.86 -8.63 0.12
C LYS A 483 43.87 -7.17 -0.29
N GLU A 484 45.00 -6.75 -0.84
CA GLU A 484 45.13 -5.51 -1.59
C GLU A 484 44.65 -5.76 -3.02
N ILE A 485 43.66 -4.98 -3.45
CA ILE A 485 42.93 -5.12 -4.71
C ILE A 485 43.44 -4.07 -5.71
N GLY A 486 43.84 -2.90 -5.21
CA GLY A 486 44.23 -1.72 -6.02
C GLY A 486 43.04 -0.95 -6.58
N LYS A 487 41.81 -1.35 -6.22
CA LYS A 487 40.53 -0.71 -6.59
C LYS A 487 39.61 -0.75 -5.37
N LYS A 488 38.71 0.22 -5.26
CA LYS A 488 37.79 0.32 -4.13
C LYS A 488 36.51 -0.47 -4.40
N ILE A 489 36.04 -1.19 -3.39
CA ILE A 489 34.84 -2.02 -3.46
C ILE A 489 33.97 -1.76 -2.23
N ILE A 490 32.68 -1.51 -2.45
CA ILE A 490 31.69 -1.35 -1.39
C ILE A 490 30.63 -2.44 -1.55
N PHE A 491 30.43 -3.25 -0.53
CA PHE A 491 29.34 -4.22 -0.42
C PHE A 491 28.27 -3.67 0.53
N ILE A 492 27.02 -3.56 0.07
CA ILE A 492 25.90 -3.03 0.85
C ILE A 492 24.99 -4.19 1.25
N PHE A 493 24.67 -4.27 2.55
CA PHE A 493 23.78 -5.28 3.12
C PHE A 493 22.59 -4.65 3.85
N ASN A 494 21.40 -5.21 3.67
CA ASN A 494 20.18 -4.82 4.40
C ASN A 494 20.08 -5.45 5.80
N LYS A 495 21.20 -5.47 6.55
CA LYS A 495 21.31 -6.01 7.91
C LYS A 495 22.29 -5.17 8.73
N LYS A 496 22.10 -5.08 10.05
CA LYS A 496 23.00 -4.34 10.97
C LYS A 496 24.31 -5.06 11.27
N PHE A 497 25.11 -5.32 10.24
CA PHE A 497 26.47 -5.85 10.37
C PHE A 497 27.41 -5.24 9.31
N GLY A 498 28.71 -5.29 9.56
CA GLY A 498 29.70 -4.83 8.58
C GLY A 498 30.76 -3.93 9.21
N ASP A 499 31.52 -3.28 8.36
CA ASP A 499 32.60 -2.37 8.75
C ASP A 499 32.05 -0.99 9.17
N LEU A 500 30.99 -0.54 8.51
CA LEU A 500 30.24 0.67 8.86
C LEU A 500 28.75 0.32 8.92
N ILE A 501 28.09 0.68 10.02
CA ILE A 501 26.66 0.44 10.22
C ILE A 501 25.93 1.79 10.18
N LEU A 502 24.99 1.91 9.25
CA LEU A 502 24.16 3.09 9.07
C LEU A 502 22.87 2.94 9.89
N GLU A 503 22.63 3.87 10.80
CA GLU A 503 21.48 3.86 11.69
C GLU A 503 20.29 4.65 11.10
N ASP A 504 19.11 4.46 11.70
CA ASP A 504 17.93 5.30 11.47
C ASP A 504 18.17 6.73 11.97
N LEU A 505 17.38 7.69 11.47
CA LEU A 505 17.54 9.11 11.82
C LEU A 505 16.98 9.43 13.21
N ASP A 506 17.69 10.23 13.98
CA ASP A 506 17.14 10.86 15.18
C ASP A 506 16.24 12.08 14.84
N LYS A 507 15.65 12.70 15.86
CA LYS A 507 14.72 13.83 15.67
C LYS A 507 15.39 15.06 15.06
N ASP A 508 16.64 15.33 15.42
CA ASP A 508 17.37 16.49 14.92
C ASP A 508 17.77 16.26 13.46
N GLU A 509 18.20 15.06 13.11
CA GLU A 509 18.47 14.64 11.74
C GLU A 509 17.19 14.67 10.85
N ILE A 510 16.03 14.29 11.38
CA ILE A 510 14.74 14.43 10.68
C ILE A 510 14.42 15.90 10.42
N PHE A 511 14.60 16.77 11.41
CA PHE A 511 14.38 18.21 11.26
C PHE A 511 15.23 18.77 10.11
N GLU A 512 16.52 18.45 10.11
CA GLU A 512 17.47 18.89 9.07
C GLU A 512 17.09 18.34 7.70
N LEU A 513 16.78 17.04 7.61
CA LEU A 513 16.37 16.39 6.37
C LEU A 513 15.20 17.14 5.70
N LEU A 514 14.14 17.43 6.45
CA LEU A 514 12.94 18.06 5.92
C LEU A 514 13.16 19.53 5.56
N ASN A 515 13.89 20.26 6.41
CA ASN A 515 14.24 21.66 6.18
C ASN A 515 14.99 21.82 4.84
N ILE A 516 15.96 20.95 4.60
CA ILE A 516 16.81 21.02 3.40
C ILE A 516 16.04 20.57 2.16
N ARG A 517 15.25 19.49 2.28
CA ARG A 517 14.50 18.94 1.15
C ARG A 517 13.41 19.89 0.64
N THR A 518 12.82 20.69 1.53
CA THR A 518 11.70 21.57 1.17
C THR A 518 12.08 23.05 1.13
N GLY A 519 13.22 23.44 1.70
CA GLY A 519 13.58 24.84 1.93
C GLY A 519 12.77 25.52 3.04
N ILE A 520 11.96 24.76 3.79
CA ILE A 520 11.03 25.26 4.80
C ILE A 520 11.22 24.43 6.07
N LYS A 521 11.36 25.10 7.23
CA LYS A 521 11.55 24.43 8.51
C LYS A 521 10.31 23.63 8.90
N PRO A 522 10.45 22.38 9.38
CA PRO A 522 9.35 21.66 9.99
C PRO A 522 9.15 22.10 11.44
N SER A 523 7.90 22.13 11.89
CA SER A 523 7.58 22.29 13.31
C SER A 523 8.05 21.06 14.10
N ARG A 524 8.35 21.24 15.39
CA ARG A 524 8.74 20.12 16.29
C ARG A 524 7.67 19.03 16.36
N ARG A 525 6.39 19.41 16.28
CA ARG A 525 5.26 18.49 16.23
C ARG A 525 5.30 17.58 15.01
N VAL A 526 5.67 18.11 13.84
CA VAL A 526 5.86 17.31 12.62
C VAL A 526 6.99 16.30 12.81
N VAL A 527 8.13 16.74 13.32
CA VAL A 527 9.30 15.89 13.58
C VAL A 527 8.99 14.79 14.58
N GLU A 528 8.39 15.13 15.73
CA GLU A 528 8.03 14.15 16.77
C GLU A 528 7.05 13.10 16.24
N LYS A 529 6.00 13.51 15.55
CA LYS A 529 5.01 12.57 15.02
C LYS A 529 5.56 11.69 13.91
N LEU A 530 6.44 12.22 13.05
CA LEU A 530 7.10 11.40 12.03
C LEU A 530 8.04 10.39 12.70
N PHE A 531 8.84 10.81 13.67
CA PHE A 531 9.72 9.90 14.41
C PHE A 531 8.90 8.80 15.11
N ASP A 532 7.84 9.15 15.83
CA ASP A 532 6.99 8.17 16.54
C ASP A 532 6.32 7.16 15.60
N LEU A 533 6.06 7.55 14.34
CA LEU A 533 5.43 6.69 13.33
C LEU A 533 6.42 5.81 12.56
N THR A 534 7.63 6.32 12.32
CA THR A 534 8.61 5.74 11.40
C THR A 534 9.89 5.26 12.07
N SER A 535 10.03 5.51 13.37
CA SER A 535 11.19 5.20 14.20
C SER A 535 12.52 5.61 13.56
N GLY A 536 12.51 6.74 12.84
CA GLY A 536 13.70 7.30 12.17
C GLY A 536 13.99 6.73 10.77
N ASN A 537 13.21 5.77 10.27
CA ASN A 537 13.47 5.17 8.97
C ASN A 537 13.25 6.17 7.83
N ILE A 538 14.33 6.56 7.14
CA ILE A 538 14.31 7.64 6.15
C ILE A 538 13.41 7.35 4.95
N LEU A 539 13.31 6.10 4.50
CA LEU A 539 12.37 5.71 3.43
C LEU A 539 10.92 5.98 3.87
N LEU A 540 10.55 5.56 5.07
CA LEU A 540 9.20 5.80 5.62
C LEU A 540 8.95 7.29 5.86
N ILE A 541 9.91 8.03 6.41
CA ILE A 541 9.80 9.48 6.65
C ILE A 541 9.55 10.22 5.35
N THR A 542 10.39 10.00 4.35
CA THR A 542 10.30 10.74 3.08
C THR A 542 9.03 10.40 2.30
N THR A 543 8.60 9.13 2.35
CA THR A 543 7.34 8.69 1.74
C THR A 543 6.14 9.29 2.46
N LEU A 544 6.06 9.14 3.78
CA LEU A 544 4.95 9.62 4.59
C LEU A 544 4.82 11.15 4.54
N PHE A 545 5.94 11.87 4.63
CA PHE A 545 5.93 13.32 4.58
C PHE A 545 5.46 13.87 3.24
N LYS A 546 5.95 13.32 2.11
CA LYS A 546 5.48 13.68 0.76
C LYS A 546 3.96 13.51 0.64
N GLU A 547 3.44 12.37 1.10
CA GLU A 547 2.02 12.08 1.03
C GLU A 547 1.17 13.00 1.91
N LEU A 548 1.62 13.30 3.14
CA LEU A 548 0.91 14.20 4.03
C LEU A 548 0.80 15.62 3.45
N ILE A 549 1.80 16.06 2.69
CA ILE A 549 1.74 17.32 1.93
C ILE A 549 0.73 17.21 0.78
N GLU A 550 0.84 16.18 -0.06
CA GLU A 550 -0.06 15.98 -1.21
C GLU A 550 -1.54 15.90 -0.80
N LYS A 551 -1.82 15.36 0.40
CA LYS A 551 -3.17 15.26 0.97
C LYS A 551 -3.58 16.49 1.80
N GLY A 552 -2.75 17.54 1.84
CA GLY A 552 -3.02 18.78 2.59
C GLY A 552 -3.11 18.59 4.11
N LYS A 553 -2.51 17.51 4.64
CA LYS A 553 -2.47 17.22 6.09
C LYS A 553 -1.34 17.93 6.79
N ILE A 554 -0.24 18.14 6.08
CA ILE A 554 0.84 19.05 6.47
C ILE A 554 0.76 20.26 5.55
N THR A 555 0.72 21.45 6.14
CA THR A 555 0.63 22.73 5.43
C THR A 555 1.60 23.72 6.05
N ILE A 556 1.93 24.78 5.31
CA ILE A 556 2.72 25.88 5.87
C ILE A 556 1.82 26.66 6.82
N ASN A 557 2.22 26.75 8.09
CA ASN A 557 1.50 27.52 9.11
C ASN A 557 1.77 29.03 8.97
N PHE A 558 1.16 29.84 9.83
CA PHE A 558 1.26 31.31 9.76
C PHE A 558 2.67 31.86 10.06
N ILE A 559 3.55 31.08 10.70
CA ILE A 559 4.96 31.44 10.93
C ILE A 559 5.90 30.93 9.82
N GLY A 560 5.38 30.29 8.78
CA GLY A 560 6.18 29.83 7.65
C GLY A 560 6.86 28.47 7.87
N GLU A 561 6.33 27.62 8.76
CA GLU A 561 6.84 26.27 9.02
C GLU A 561 5.87 25.18 8.52
N TRP A 562 6.39 23.99 8.20
CA TRP A 562 5.53 22.83 7.98
C TRP A 562 4.90 22.37 9.30
N ASP A 563 3.57 22.37 9.36
CA ASP A 563 2.83 21.88 10.52
C ASP A 563 1.57 21.12 10.10
N TYR A 564 1.06 20.29 11.01
CA TYR A 564 -0.20 19.59 10.81
C TYR A 564 -1.37 20.55 10.90
N SER A 565 -2.25 20.51 9.89
CA SER A 565 -3.49 21.28 9.88
C SER A 565 -4.47 20.86 10.99
N SER A 566 -4.35 19.63 11.52
CA SER A 566 -5.07 19.12 12.70
C SER A 566 -4.47 17.81 13.25
N ASP A 567 -4.76 17.44 14.50
CA ASP A 567 -4.45 16.10 15.03
C ASP A 567 -5.37 15.07 14.38
N MET A 568 -4.86 14.36 13.37
CA MET A 568 -5.56 13.23 12.76
C MET A 568 -4.79 11.93 12.94
N GLU A 569 -5.54 10.82 12.90
CA GLU A 569 -4.99 9.48 12.73
C GLU A 569 -4.40 9.34 11.32
N ILE A 570 -3.12 9.02 11.25
CA ILE A 570 -2.37 8.91 9.99
C ILE A 570 -2.47 7.44 9.53
N VAL A 571 -3.38 7.16 8.61
CA VAL A 571 -3.39 5.93 7.82
C VAL A 571 -3.25 6.33 6.36
N SER A 572 -2.09 6.02 5.81
CA SER A 572 -1.72 6.36 4.44
C SER A 572 -2.07 5.21 3.50
N LYS A 573 -2.55 5.55 2.30
CA LYS A 573 -2.88 4.56 1.25
C LYS A 573 -1.66 4.28 0.36
N ASP A 574 -0.74 5.23 0.27
CA ASP A 574 0.35 5.22 -0.71
C ASP A 574 1.69 4.76 -0.12
N LEU A 575 1.74 4.43 1.17
CA LEU A 575 2.84 3.68 1.79
C LEU A 575 2.93 2.23 1.33
N SER A 576 2.01 1.75 0.48
CA SER A 576 2.02 0.35 0.06
C SER A 576 3.26 0.00 -0.73
N SER A 577 3.79 0.86 -1.60
CA SER A 577 5.07 0.65 -2.26
C SER A 577 6.23 0.56 -1.27
N ALA A 578 6.34 1.52 -0.33
CA ALA A 578 7.41 1.51 0.67
C ALA A 578 7.32 0.29 1.61
N SER A 579 6.10 -0.08 2.03
CA SER A 579 5.87 -1.27 2.83
C SER A 579 6.11 -2.56 2.05
N GLN A 580 5.77 -2.59 0.75
CA GLN A 580 6.03 -3.74 -0.11
C GLN A 580 7.52 -3.92 -0.28
N ILE A 581 8.29 -2.86 -0.51
CA ILE A 581 9.76 -2.90 -0.55
C ILE A 581 10.27 -3.53 0.75
N LEU A 582 9.93 -2.96 1.90
CA LEU A 582 10.37 -3.44 3.21
C LEU A 582 9.91 -4.87 3.53
N PHE A 583 8.73 -5.29 3.10
CA PHE A 583 8.22 -6.64 3.37
C PHE A 583 8.56 -7.67 2.30
N SER A 584 9.06 -7.26 1.13
CA SER A 584 9.24 -8.12 -0.05
C SER A 584 10.22 -9.26 0.18
N GLU A 585 11.15 -9.08 1.11
CA GLU A 585 12.20 -10.04 1.43
C GLU A 585 11.82 -11.01 2.54
N LEU A 586 10.68 -10.81 3.21
CA LEU A 586 10.33 -11.60 4.37
C LEU A 586 9.77 -12.96 3.94
N PRO A 587 10.33 -14.08 4.44
CA PRO A 587 9.67 -15.38 4.39
C PRO A 587 8.23 -15.31 4.87
N GLN A 588 7.35 -16.13 4.29
CA GLN A 588 5.92 -16.10 4.57
C GLN A 588 5.59 -16.28 6.07
N GLU A 589 6.41 -17.06 6.79
CA GLU A 589 6.28 -17.27 8.24
C GLU A 589 6.60 -15.99 9.03
N GLN A 590 7.63 -15.24 8.64
CA GLN A 590 8.00 -13.95 9.21
C GLN A 590 6.94 -12.88 8.96
N PHE A 591 6.45 -12.82 7.72
CA PHE A 591 5.35 -11.93 7.36
C PHE A 591 4.08 -12.24 8.18
N ASN A 592 3.76 -13.53 8.37
CA ASN A 592 2.63 -13.95 9.21
C ASN A 592 2.82 -13.56 10.68
N PHE A 593 4.04 -13.65 11.21
CA PHE A 593 4.36 -13.18 12.55
C PHE A 593 4.08 -11.68 12.70
N LEU A 594 4.62 -10.85 11.78
CA LEU A 594 4.36 -9.41 11.76
C LEU A 594 2.87 -9.11 11.59
N LYS A 595 2.17 -9.86 10.73
CA LYS A 595 0.72 -9.73 10.51
C LYS A 595 -0.04 -9.88 11.83
N TYR A 596 0.25 -10.91 12.61
CA TYR A 596 -0.41 -11.12 13.90
C TYR A 596 0.01 -10.09 14.94
N LEU A 597 1.29 -9.73 14.99
CA LEU A 597 1.79 -8.68 15.87
C LEU A 597 1.12 -7.32 15.58
N SER A 598 0.72 -7.06 14.33
CA SER A 598 0.09 -5.80 13.93
C SER A 598 -1.23 -5.50 14.66
N PHE A 599 -1.91 -6.51 15.21
CA PHE A 599 -3.17 -6.37 15.95
C PHE A 599 -3.01 -5.79 17.37
N PHE A 600 -1.77 -5.63 17.84
CA PHE A 600 -1.48 -5.26 19.22
C PHE A 600 -0.73 -3.95 19.31
N ASP A 601 -1.37 -2.95 19.92
CA ASP A 601 -0.76 -1.63 20.10
C ASP A 601 0.25 -1.58 21.28
N LYS A 602 0.26 -2.63 22.12
CA LYS A 602 1.14 -2.80 23.29
C LYS A 602 2.18 -3.91 23.08
N PRO A 603 3.35 -3.82 23.74
CA PRO A 603 4.30 -4.95 23.79
C PRO A 603 3.65 -6.19 24.37
N LEU A 604 3.94 -7.35 23.78
CA LEU A 604 3.38 -8.64 24.18
C LEU A 604 4.45 -9.64 24.56
N LYS A 605 4.13 -10.53 25.50
CA LYS A 605 4.99 -11.67 25.77
C LYS A 605 4.93 -12.65 24.59
N LEU A 606 6.10 -13.11 24.16
CA LEU A 606 6.21 -14.11 23.10
C LEU A 606 5.38 -15.38 23.36
N LYS A 607 5.27 -15.82 24.63
CA LYS A 607 4.44 -16.98 25.00
C LYS A 607 2.95 -16.73 24.76
N GLU A 608 2.45 -15.52 25.01
CA GLU A 608 1.04 -15.16 24.77
C GLU A 608 0.73 -15.20 23.27
N LEU A 609 1.63 -14.70 22.41
CA LEU A 609 1.47 -14.80 20.95
C LEU A 609 1.35 -16.24 20.46
N LYS A 610 2.14 -17.19 21.02
CA LYS A 610 2.04 -18.63 20.70
C LYS A 610 0.70 -19.23 21.09
N GLU A 611 0.20 -18.86 22.26
CA GLU A 611 -1.06 -19.40 22.77
C GLU A 611 -2.26 -18.89 21.97
N ILE A 612 -2.19 -17.64 21.51
CA ILE A 612 -3.20 -17.04 20.62
C ILE A 612 -3.13 -17.69 19.22
N PHE A 613 -1.92 -17.83 18.66
CA PHE A 613 -1.70 -18.34 17.31
C PHE A 613 -0.80 -19.57 17.31
N LYS A 614 -1.43 -20.74 17.43
CA LYS A 614 -0.74 -22.05 17.54
C LYS A 614 0.12 -22.42 16.33
N ASP A 615 -0.15 -21.81 15.18
CA ASP A 615 0.54 -22.08 13.92
C ASP A 615 1.84 -21.28 13.76
N LEU A 616 2.21 -20.45 14.74
CA LEU A 616 3.44 -19.65 14.70
C LEU A 616 4.67 -20.47 15.11
N ASN A 617 5.54 -20.74 14.14
CA ASN A 617 6.88 -21.26 14.40
C ASN A 617 7.84 -20.11 14.77
N PHE A 618 8.72 -20.33 15.74
CA PHE A 618 9.30 -19.24 16.54
C PHE A 618 10.76 -18.89 16.24
N ASP A 619 11.38 -19.61 15.31
CA ASP A 619 12.80 -19.48 15.03
C ASP A 619 13.15 -18.13 14.37
N PHE A 620 12.15 -17.39 13.88
CA PHE A 620 12.38 -16.20 13.06
C PHE A 620 12.38 -14.86 13.79
N SER A 621 12.12 -14.84 15.10
CA SER A 621 12.09 -13.58 15.86
C SER A 621 13.46 -12.89 15.91
N ASN A 622 14.56 -13.65 15.91
CA ASN A 622 15.90 -13.09 15.88
C ASN A 622 16.21 -12.40 14.54
N GLU A 623 15.81 -12.98 13.41
CA GLU A 623 16.01 -12.36 12.10
C GLU A 623 15.15 -11.08 11.95
N LEU A 624 13.90 -11.11 12.43
CA LEU A 624 13.05 -9.91 12.44
C LEU A 624 13.58 -8.79 13.36
N LEU A 625 14.30 -9.15 14.43
CA LEU A 625 15.02 -8.20 15.29
C LEU A 625 16.25 -7.62 14.57
N GLU A 626 17.04 -8.47 13.91
CA GLU A 626 18.22 -8.06 13.13
C GLU A 626 17.86 -7.12 11.96
N ARG A 627 16.67 -7.30 11.37
CA ARG A 627 16.10 -6.44 10.33
C ARG A 627 15.29 -5.26 10.90
N SER A 628 15.21 -5.13 12.22
CA SER A 628 14.51 -4.06 12.93
C SER A 628 13.02 -3.90 12.60
N PHE A 629 12.30 -4.96 12.23
CA PHE A 629 10.83 -4.90 12.13
C PHE A 629 10.15 -4.89 13.49
N ILE A 630 10.80 -5.50 14.48
CA ILE A 630 10.31 -5.64 15.84
C ILE A 630 11.36 -5.13 16.84
N GLU A 631 10.89 -4.74 18.02
CA GLU A 631 11.71 -4.43 19.18
C GLU A 631 11.49 -5.47 20.26
N ARG A 632 12.53 -5.74 21.05
CA ARG A 632 12.46 -6.68 22.17
C ARG A 632 13.01 -6.06 23.45
N ASN A 633 12.23 -6.14 24.52
CA ASN A 633 12.65 -5.77 25.87
C ASN A 633 12.38 -6.96 26.81
N GLY A 634 13.42 -7.74 27.10
CA GLY A 634 13.29 -9.02 27.80
C GLY A 634 12.45 -10.03 26.99
N ASP A 635 11.31 -10.47 27.54
CA ASP A 635 10.37 -11.38 26.88
C ASP A 635 9.26 -10.66 26.09
N LEU A 636 9.22 -9.33 26.15
CA LEU A 636 8.23 -8.51 25.46
C LEU A 636 8.71 -8.16 24.06
N VAL A 637 7.80 -8.29 23.09
CA VAL A 637 8.02 -7.95 21.68
C VAL A 637 6.94 -6.98 21.22
N SER A 638 7.35 -5.96 20.47
CA SER A 638 6.47 -4.97 19.84
C SER A 638 6.89 -4.68 18.41
N PHE A 639 5.96 -4.19 17.60
CA PHE A 639 6.26 -3.69 16.26
C PHE A 639 7.05 -2.37 16.37
N LYS A 640 8.24 -2.28 15.76
CA LYS A 640 9.10 -1.08 15.84
C LYS A 640 8.44 0.13 15.20
N ASN A 641 7.99 -0.05 13.95
CA ASN A 641 7.45 1.01 13.10
C ASN A 641 5.91 1.04 13.16
N LYS A 642 5.35 2.04 13.85
CA LYS A 642 3.88 2.15 14.01
C LYS A 642 3.14 2.36 12.70
N ILE A 643 3.74 3.04 11.72
CA ILE A 643 3.11 3.23 10.41
C ILE A 643 3.06 1.93 9.60
N LEU A 644 4.12 1.11 9.64
CA LEU A 644 4.14 -0.21 9.01
C LEU A 644 3.17 -1.17 9.70
N GLN A 645 3.08 -1.11 11.03
CA GLN A 645 2.07 -1.84 11.79
C GLN A 645 0.66 -1.51 11.30
N LYS A 646 0.32 -0.21 11.24
CA LYS A 646 -1.01 0.23 10.78
C LYS A 646 -1.27 -0.17 9.34
N HIS A 647 -0.29 0.04 8.46
CA HIS A 647 -0.40 -0.34 7.06
C HIS A 647 -0.64 -1.84 6.90
N LEU A 648 0.12 -2.68 7.61
CA LEU A 648 -0.04 -4.14 7.58
C LEU A 648 -1.42 -4.56 8.11
N TYR A 649 -1.87 -3.99 9.22
CA TYR A 649 -3.21 -4.25 9.77
C TYR A 649 -4.33 -3.86 8.78
N HIS A 650 -4.23 -2.67 8.17
CA HIS A 650 -5.23 -2.18 7.22
C HIS A 650 -5.19 -2.91 5.88
N SER A 651 -4.04 -3.48 5.49
CA SER A 651 -3.90 -4.32 4.29
C SER A 651 -4.70 -5.63 4.33
N LEU A 652 -5.09 -6.07 5.53
CA LEU A 652 -5.93 -7.26 5.69
C LEU A 652 -7.37 -7.00 5.30
N SER A 653 -8.06 -8.05 4.85
CA SER A 653 -9.51 -8.01 4.63
C SER A 653 -10.23 -7.76 5.97
N LEU A 654 -11.37 -7.04 5.98
CA LEU A 654 -12.21 -6.88 7.16
C LEU A 654 -12.63 -8.23 7.72
N ARG A 655 -12.94 -9.21 6.85
CA ARG A 655 -13.26 -10.58 7.28
C ARG A 655 -12.11 -11.20 8.07
N GLU A 656 -10.88 -11.08 7.57
CA GLU A 656 -9.69 -11.60 8.27
C GLU A 656 -9.42 -10.84 9.56
N ARG A 657 -9.56 -9.51 9.57
CA ARG A 657 -9.47 -8.71 10.79
C ARG A 657 -10.49 -9.14 11.84
N VAL A 658 -11.76 -9.32 11.46
CA VAL A 658 -12.84 -9.77 12.34
C VAL A 658 -12.51 -11.14 12.91
N ARG A 659 -12.07 -12.09 12.07
CA ARG A 659 -11.67 -13.43 12.51
C ARG A 659 -10.53 -13.38 13.53
N ILE A 660 -9.47 -12.64 13.24
CA ILE A 660 -8.31 -12.53 14.12
C ILE A 660 -8.68 -11.81 15.43
N HIS A 661 -9.45 -10.72 15.37
CA HIS A 661 -9.95 -10.05 16.57
C HIS A 661 -10.81 -10.98 17.44
N ARG A 662 -11.65 -11.85 16.86
CA ARG A 662 -12.40 -12.86 17.61
C ARG A 662 -11.45 -13.84 18.33
N ILE A 663 -10.45 -14.38 17.63
CA ILE A 663 -9.46 -15.32 18.21
C ILE A 663 -8.73 -14.67 19.40
N ILE A 664 -8.27 -13.43 19.24
CA ILE A 664 -7.59 -12.68 20.31
C ILE A 664 -8.55 -12.41 21.48
N GLY A 665 -9.80 -12.03 21.18
CA GLY A 665 -10.83 -11.80 22.20
C GLY A 665 -11.11 -13.05 23.04
N GLU A 666 -11.26 -14.21 22.38
CA GLU A 666 -11.45 -15.50 23.04
C GLU A 666 -10.27 -15.90 23.93
N PHE A 667 -9.05 -15.60 23.51
CA PHE A 667 -7.87 -15.78 24.34
C PHE A 667 -7.92 -14.92 25.60
N TYR A 668 -8.19 -13.62 25.47
CA TYR A 668 -8.24 -12.71 26.62
C TYR A 668 -9.38 -13.03 27.60
N VAL A 669 -10.48 -13.63 27.13
CA VAL A 669 -11.50 -14.21 28.03
C VAL A 669 -10.92 -15.33 28.89
N LYS A 670 -10.09 -16.22 28.33
CA LYS A 670 -9.50 -17.35 29.06
C LYS A 670 -8.51 -16.90 30.13
N VAL A 671 -7.69 -15.89 29.82
CA VAL A 671 -6.72 -15.32 30.78
C VAL A 671 -7.33 -14.26 31.71
N LYS A 672 -8.65 -14.05 31.63
CA LYS A 672 -9.44 -13.13 32.49
C LYS A 672 -9.06 -11.65 32.35
N GLU A 673 -8.61 -11.24 31.18
CA GLU A 673 -8.35 -9.84 30.80
C GLU A 673 -9.60 -9.25 30.13
N GLU A 674 -10.63 -8.95 30.92
CA GLU A 674 -11.97 -8.55 30.42
C GLU A 674 -11.94 -7.29 29.52
N PHE A 675 -11.03 -6.35 29.80
CA PHE A 675 -10.88 -5.12 29.01
C PHE A 675 -10.39 -5.41 27.58
N GLU A 676 -9.31 -6.18 27.47
CA GLU A 676 -8.72 -6.54 26.18
C GLU A 676 -9.67 -7.44 25.38
N ALA A 677 -10.29 -8.42 26.05
CA ALA A 677 -11.30 -9.25 25.43
C ALA A 677 -12.44 -8.40 24.84
N GLY A 678 -12.98 -7.47 25.64
CA GLY A 678 -14.05 -6.60 25.22
C GLY A 678 -13.70 -5.68 24.05
N LEU A 679 -12.48 -5.13 24.03
CA LEU A 679 -12.00 -4.29 22.92
C LEU A 679 -11.90 -5.09 21.61
N HIS A 680 -11.34 -6.30 21.68
CA HIS A 680 -11.18 -7.16 20.50
C HIS A 680 -12.54 -7.65 19.97
N PHE A 681 -13.49 -8.03 20.84
CA PHE A 681 -14.86 -8.34 20.40
C PHE A 681 -15.59 -7.14 19.79
N TYR A 682 -15.32 -5.92 20.26
CA TYR A 682 -15.87 -4.71 19.64
C TYR A 682 -15.32 -4.52 18.22
N LYS A 683 -13.99 -4.62 18.05
CA LYS A 683 -13.33 -4.55 16.74
C LYS A 683 -13.78 -5.69 15.80
N ALA A 684 -14.21 -6.83 16.34
CA ALA A 684 -14.83 -7.93 15.60
C ALA A 684 -16.32 -7.70 15.26
N GLY A 685 -16.93 -6.58 15.68
CA GLY A 685 -18.35 -6.30 15.48
C GLY A 685 -19.30 -6.99 16.46
N GLU A 686 -18.79 -7.75 17.43
CA GLU A 686 -19.57 -8.49 18.42
C GLU A 686 -19.98 -7.64 19.61
N ARG A 687 -20.75 -6.59 19.32
CA ARG A 687 -21.15 -5.56 20.28
C ARG A 687 -21.76 -6.15 21.55
N LYS A 688 -22.57 -7.22 21.46
CA LYS A 688 -23.22 -7.86 22.62
C LYS A 688 -22.24 -8.58 23.56
N ILE A 689 -21.19 -9.22 23.01
CA ILE A 689 -20.20 -9.95 23.79
C ILE A 689 -19.22 -8.96 24.41
N SER A 690 -18.71 -8.03 23.61
CA SER A 690 -17.92 -6.89 24.07
C SER A 690 -18.60 -6.16 25.23
N PHE A 691 -19.89 -5.88 25.07
CA PHE A 691 -20.72 -5.27 26.08
C PHE A 691 -20.73 -6.05 27.42
N LYS A 692 -20.95 -7.37 27.37
CA LYS A 692 -21.02 -8.22 28.58
C LYS A 692 -19.71 -8.26 29.36
N LEU A 693 -18.58 -8.17 28.65
CA LEU A 693 -17.24 -8.20 29.25
C LEU A 693 -16.85 -6.84 29.85
N LEU A 694 -17.21 -5.75 29.18
CA LEU A 694 -16.78 -4.41 29.60
C LEU A 694 -17.66 -3.78 30.69
N LYS A 695 -18.91 -4.24 30.87
CA LYS A 695 -19.87 -3.66 31.83
C LYS A 695 -19.44 -3.74 33.30
N SER A 696 -18.54 -4.65 33.67
CA SER A 696 -18.08 -4.90 35.05
C SER A 696 -16.86 -4.06 35.46
N ILE A 697 -16.20 -3.40 34.50
CA ILE A 697 -14.90 -2.75 34.69
C ILE A 697 -15.09 -1.37 35.34
N LYS A 698 -14.67 -1.24 36.60
CA LYS A 698 -14.86 -0.02 37.44
C LYS A 698 -13.75 1.04 37.30
N SER A 699 -12.56 0.67 36.82
CA SER A 699 -11.44 1.60 36.64
C SER A 699 -10.62 1.22 35.40
N ILE A 700 -10.34 2.19 34.54
CA ILE A 700 -9.48 2.02 33.36
C ILE A 700 -8.02 2.27 33.80
N PRO A 701 -7.03 1.48 33.34
CA PRO A 701 -5.63 1.82 33.50
C PRO A 701 -5.34 3.23 32.93
N SER A 702 -4.71 4.10 33.72
CA SER A 702 -4.46 5.52 33.39
C SER A 702 -3.50 5.77 32.22
N TYR A 703 -2.95 4.73 31.61
CA TYR A 703 -1.79 4.82 30.73
C TYR A 703 -2.09 4.93 29.22
N ASN A 704 -3.34 5.08 28.78
CA ASN A 704 -3.61 5.10 27.33
C ASN A 704 -4.90 5.82 26.92
N LEU A 705 -4.89 7.16 26.78
CA LEU A 705 -6.00 7.95 26.21
C LEU A 705 -6.12 7.77 24.67
N ASN A 706 -6.28 6.54 24.20
CA ASN A 706 -6.43 6.18 22.77
C ASN A 706 -7.79 5.50 22.52
N TYR A 707 -8.05 5.05 21.28
CA TYR A 707 -9.26 4.37 20.74
C TYR A 707 -10.01 3.43 21.73
N SER A 708 -9.28 2.77 22.64
CA SER A 708 -9.83 1.95 23.72
C SER A 708 -10.78 2.70 24.68
N HIS A 709 -10.54 3.98 24.95
CA HIS A 709 -11.44 4.84 25.71
C HIS A 709 -12.71 5.16 24.90
N THR A 710 -12.60 5.45 23.62
CA THR A 710 -13.75 5.72 22.73
C THR A 710 -14.72 4.54 22.70
N VAL A 711 -14.18 3.31 22.60
CA VAL A 711 -14.98 2.08 22.65
C VAL A 711 -15.62 1.89 24.02
N TYR A 712 -14.86 2.05 25.10
CA TYR A 712 -15.39 1.94 26.47
C TYR A 712 -16.52 2.94 26.74
N PHE A 713 -16.34 4.20 26.39
CA PHE A 713 -17.34 5.24 26.64
C PHE A 713 -18.56 5.15 25.71
N LYS A 714 -18.40 4.78 24.44
CA LYS A 714 -19.55 4.48 23.55
C LYS A 714 -20.42 3.36 24.13
N ILE A 715 -19.79 2.37 24.78
CA ILE A 715 -20.50 1.26 25.42
C ILE A 715 -21.19 1.71 26.72
N LEU A 716 -20.58 2.58 27.54
CA LEU A 716 -21.24 3.18 28.71
C LEU A 716 -22.46 4.02 28.31
N ASN A 717 -22.41 4.73 27.17
CA ASN A 717 -23.53 5.52 26.68
C ASN A 717 -24.77 4.67 26.35
N ILE A 718 -24.56 3.47 25.80
CA ILE A 718 -25.62 2.55 25.39
C ILE A 718 -26.39 1.99 26.61
N LEU A 719 -25.77 1.92 27.78
CA LEU A 719 -26.37 1.32 28.99
C LEU A 719 -27.28 2.27 29.78
N LYS A 720 -26.75 3.46 30.05
CA LYS A 720 -27.40 4.54 30.79
C LYS A 720 -26.70 5.82 30.33
N PRO A 721 -27.24 6.54 29.33
CA PRO A 721 -26.69 7.83 28.97
C PRO A 721 -26.74 8.70 30.24
N GLN A 722 -25.57 9.16 30.66
CA GLN A 722 -25.39 10.11 31.75
C GLN A 722 -24.63 11.28 31.18
N LYS A 723 -24.96 12.50 31.64
CA LYS A 723 -24.33 13.72 31.17
C LYS A 723 -22.81 13.61 31.17
N ASP A 724 -22.22 13.11 32.26
CA ASP A 724 -20.77 12.92 32.42
C ASP A 724 -20.16 11.93 31.40
N ASN A 725 -20.90 10.89 31.00
CA ASN A 725 -20.45 9.95 29.96
C ASN A 725 -20.45 10.61 28.59
N VAL A 726 -21.53 11.31 28.24
CA VAL A 726 -21.65 12.03 26.96
C VAL A 726 -20.56 13.10 26.83
N GLU A 727 -20.25 13.83 27.91
CA GLU A 727 -19.19 14.84 27.90
C GLU A 727 -17.80 14.23 27.72
N LYS A 728 -17.53 13.05 28.30
CA LYS A 728 -16.26 12.33 28.09
C LYS A 728 -16.14 11.78 26.68
N ILE A 729 -17.21 11.23 26.11
CA ILE A 729 -17.21 10.76 24.71
C ILE A 729 -16.97 11.94 23.78
N PHE A 730 -17.69 13.04 23.98
CA PHE A 730 -17.51 14.26 23.22
C PHE A 730 -16.05 14.71 23.25
N TYR A 731 -15.44 14.80 24.44
CA TYR A 731 -14.06 15.23 24.59
C TYR A 731 -13.07 14.35 23.82
N ILE A 732 -13.27 13.02 23.85
CA ILE A 732 -12.39 12.08 23.15
C ILE A 732 -12.60 12.18 21.64
N LEU A 733 -13.84 12.12 21.15
CA LEU A 733 -14.15 12.29 19.73
C LEU A 733 -13.66 13.64 19.20
N HIS A 734 -13.76 14.69 20.00
CA HIS A 734 -13.28 16.03 19.70
C HIS A 734 -11.76 16.09 19.58
N LYS A 735 -11.03 15.38 20.46
CA LYS A 735 -9.58 15.20 20.35
C LYS A 735 -9.19 14.38 19.11
N GLU A 736 -9.96 13.37 18.76
CA GLU A 736 -9.76 12.51 17.58
C GLU A 736 -10.21 13.19 16.27
N GLY A 737 -10.84 14.37 16.31
CA GLY A 737 -11.32 15.08 15.12
C GLY A 737 -12.53 14.44 14.42
N ARG A 738 -13.29 13.58 15.11
CA ARG A 738 -14.42 12.80 14.57
C ARG A 738 -15.72 13.59 14.58
N VAL A 739 -15.77 14.66 13.79
CA VAL A 739 -16.85 15.67 13.83
C VAL A 739 -18.24 15.09 13.57
N ASP A 740 -18.39 14.16 12.62
CA ASP A 740 -19.70 13.60 12.28
C ASP A 740 -20.28 12.74 13.40
N GLU A 741 -19.43 11.98 14.08
CA GLU A 741 -19.84 11.17 15.25
C GLU A 741 -20.18 12.02 16.46
N ILE A 742 -19.56 13.20 16.59
CA ILE A 742 -19.93 14.18 17.61
C ILE A 742 -21.33 14.74 17.31
N LYS A 743 -21.64 15.05 16.05
CA LYS A 743 -22.97 15.52 15.64
C LYS A 743 -24.04 14.46 15.92
N GLU A 744 -23.74 13.20 15.61
CA GLU A 744 -24.59 12.06 15.95
C GLU A 744 -24.77 11.93 17.47
N LEU A 745 -23.69 11.98 18.25
CA LEU A 745 -23.74 11.91 19.71
C LEU A 745 -24.64 12.99 20.32
N ILE A 746 -24.52 14.24 19.85
CA ILE A 746 -25.37 15.35 20.32
C ILE A 746 -26.83 15.10 19.96
N LYS A 747 -27.10 14.62 18.74
CA LYS A 747 -28.45 14.33 18.26
C LYS A 747 -29.10 13.18 19.03
N GLU A 748 -28.37 12.10 19.30
CA GLU A 748 -28.85 10.93 20.02
C GLU A 748 -29.11 11.21 21.51
N ASN A 749 -28.39 12.18 22.10
CA ASN A 749 -28.44 12.48 23.53
C ASN A 749 -29.03 13.88 23.80
N GLU A 750 -29.85 14.39 22.88
CA GLU A 750 -30.37 15.76 22.89
C GLU A 750 -31.18 16.07 24.16
N THR A 751 -31.93 15.10 24.68
CA THR A 751 -32.76 15.25 25.90
C THR A 751 -31.95 15.15 27.20
N LEU A 752 -30.70 14.69 27.12
CA LEU A 752 -29.84 14.42 28.27
C LEU A 752 -28.90 15.59 28.61
N LEU A 753 -28.51 16.35 27.58
CA LEU A 753 -27.64 17.51 27.71
C LEU A 753 -28.45 18.74 28.09
N ASP A 754 -27.98 19.52 29.06
CA ASP A 754 -28.61 20.83 29.30
C ASP A 754 -28.33 21.80 28.13
N PRO A 755 -29.18 22.84 27.96
CA PRO A 755 -29.08 23.75 26.83
C PRO A 755 -27.71 24.40 26.66
N PHE A 756 -26.99 24.66 27.75
CA PHE A 756 -25.70 25.34 27.70
C PHE A 756 -24.54 24.38 27.37
N THR A 757 -24.57 23.14 27.87
CA THR A 757 -23.63 22.10 27.39
C THR A 757 -23.79 21.88 25.88
N LYS A 758 -25.04 21.86 25.37
CA LYS A 758 -25.31 21.74 23.94
C LYS A 758 -24.75 22.92 23.14
N ILE A 759 -24.90 24.15 23.64
CA ILE A 759 -24.33 25.35 23.03
C ILE A 759 -22.81 25.25 22.95
N TYR A 760 -22.16 24.89 24.05
CA TYR A 760 -20.71 24.70 24.09
C TYR A 760 -20.23 23.67 23.05
N PHE A 761 -20.86 22.51 22.98
CA PHE A 761 -20.52 21.46 22.01
C PHE A 761 -20.73 21.89 20.56
N THR A 762 -21.81 22.63 20.30
CA THR A 762 -22.08 23.20 18.98
C THR A 762 -20.99 24.21 18.59
N MET A 763 -20.57 25.06 19.52
CA MET A 763 -19.49 26.03 19.29
C MET A 763 -18.15 25.34 19.01
N GLU A 764 -17.82 24.27 19.72
CA GLU A 764 -16.61 23.46 19.47
C GLU A 764 -16.63 22.81 18.07
N ILE A 765 -17.79 22.32 17.61
CA ILE A 765 -17.94 21.82 16.23
C ILE A 765 -17.70 22.93 15.21
N LEU A 766 -18.36 24.08 15.36
CA LEU A 766 -18.20 25.22 14.45
C LEU A 766 -16.75 25.70 14.40
N PHE A 767 -16.08 25.74 15.55
CA PHE A 767 -14.67 26.07 15.64
C PHE A 767 -13.80 25.07 14.85
N LYS A 768 -14.05 23.76 14.99
CA LYS A 768 -13.33 22.71 14.25
C LYS A 768 -13.59 22.72 12.74
N GLU A 769 -14.78 23.14 12.33
CA GLU A 769 -15.12 23.35 10.91
C GLU A 769 -14.53 24.65 10.33
N GLY A 770 -13.78 25.42 11.12
CA GLY A 770 -13.21 26.71 10.70
C GLY A 770 -14.23 27.85 10.60
N LYS A 771 -15.45 27.65 11.09
CA LYS A 771 -16.55 28.62 11.03
C LYS A 771 -16.49 29.60 12.21
N LEU A 772 -15.40 30.36 12.29
CA LEU A 772 -15.08 31.22 13.43
C LEU A 772 -16.15 32.31 13.70
N GLU A 773 -16.71 32.92 12.66
CA GLU A 773 -17.78 33.92 12.79
C GLU A 773 -19.05 33.32 13.39
N ASN A 774 -19.42 32.09 12.98
CA ASN A 774 -20.59 31.42 13.54
C ASN A 774 -20.41 31.06 15.03
N VAL A 775 -19.19 30.81 15.49
CA VAL A 775 -18.91 30.65 16.93
C VAL A 775 -19.23 31.94 17.68
N LYS A 776 -18.81 33.10 17.16
CA LYS A 776 -19.09 34.42 17.75
C LYS A 776 -20.58 34.75 17.73
N GLU A 777 -21.26 34.57 16.60
CA GLU A 777 -22.72 34.74 16.50
C GLU A 777 -23.44 33.89 17.55
N LYS A 778 -23.05 32.61 17.69
CA LYS A 778 -23.66 31.71 18.67
C LYS A 778 -23.42 32.19 20.10
N PHE A 779 -22.20 32.62 20.42
CA PHE A 779 -21.85 33.17 21.72
C PHE A 779 -22.67 34.42 22.06
N PHE A 780 -22.74 35.40 21.17
CA PHE A 780 -23.48 36.66 21.41
C PHE A 780 -25.00 36.47 21.44
N SER A 781 -25.53 35.42 20.78
CA SER A 781 -26.93 35.05 20.89
C SER A 781 -27.29 34.28 22.17
N THR A 782 -26.31 33.93 23.01
CA THR A 782 -26.50 33.16 24.24
C THR A 782 -26.50 34.09 25.46
N ASP A 783 -27.50 33.97 26.34
CA ASP A 783 -27.51 34.66 27.64
C ASP A 783 -26.54 33.99 28.63
N ILE A 784 -25.27 34.35 28.55
CA ILE A 784 -24.18 33.78 29.33
C ILE A 784 -24.33 34.07 30.84
N GLU A 785 -24.98 35.17 31.22
CA GLU A 785 -25.15 35.51 32.64
C GLU A 785 -26.18 34.63 33.34
N SER A 786 -27.13 34.06 32.58
CA SER A 786 -28.10 33.11 33.12
C SER A 786 -27.51 31.73 33.46
N ILE A 787 -26.27 31.44 33.05
CA ILE A 787 -25.63 30.13 33.23
C ILE A 787 -25.20 29.94 34.68
N ARG A 788 -25.96 29.12 35.44
CA ARG A 788 -25.64 28.76 36.83
C ARG A 788 -24.43 27.83 36.98
N ASN A 789 -24.14 27.00 35.98
CA ASN A 789 -23.01 26.08 36.01
C ASN A 789 -21.71 26.82 35.62
N LYS A 790 -20.89 27.15 36.62
CA LYS A 790 -19.63 27.87 36.45
C LYS A 790 -18.66 27.19 35.46
N ASN A 791 -18.60 25.85 35.45
CA ASN A 791 -17.71 25.11 34.56
C ASN A 791 -18.11 25.22 33.08
N ILE A 792 -19.42 25.22 32.79
CA ILE A 792 -19.90 25.40 31.41
C ILE A 792 -19.75 26.87 31.00
N LYS A 793 -20.09 27.80 31.91
CA LYS A 793 -19.96 29.24 31.68
C LYS A 793 -18.53 29.59 31.27
N ILE A 794 -17.53 29.13 32.04
CA ILE A 794 -16.12 29.45 31.75
C ILE A 794 -15.63 28.78 30.46
N LYS A 795 -16.07 27.56 30.12
CA LYS A 795 -15.71 26.88 28.86
C LYS A 795 -16.25 27.62 27.63
N ILE A 796 -17.48 28.12 27.70
CA ILE A 796 -18.08 28.93 26.63
C ILE A 796 -17.34 30.26 26.48
N LEU A 797 -17.05 30.94 27.60
CA LEU A 797 -16.27 32.18 27.62
C LEU A 797 -14.87 31.96 27.03
N ASP A 798 -14.17 30.92 27.46
CA ASP A 798 -12.82 30.57 27.01
C ASP A 798 -12.75 30.33 25.49
N LEU A 799 -13.62 29.46 24.96
CA LEU A 799 -13.67 29.18 23.52
C LEU A 799 -13.99 30.44 22.69
N ALA A 800 -15.00 31.21 23.10
CA ALA A 800 -15.39 32.43 22.38
C ALA A 800 -14.28 33.48 22.42
N THR A 801 -13.63 33.65 23.57
CA THR A 801 -12.53 34.60 23.75
C THR A 801 -11.31 34.19 22.92
N TYR A 802 -11.00 32.89 22.87
CA TYR A 802 -9.95 32.38 21.99
C TYR A 802 -10.25 32.69 20.51
N VAL A 803 -11.49 32.48 20.07
CA VAL A 803 -11.92 32.84 18.71
C VAL A 803 -11.85 34.36 18.47
N MET A 804 -12.18 35.18 19.47
CA MET A 804 -12.03 36.64 19.39
C MET A 804 -10.58 37.06 19.22
N VAL A 805 -9.64 36.40 19.89
CA VAL A 805 -8.19 36.63 19.66
C VAL A 805 -7.82 36.26 18.22
N LEU A 806 -8.22 35.09 17.74
CA LEU A 806 -7.92 34.62 16.37
C LEU A 806 -8.52 35.52 15.27
N THR A 807 -9.70 36.11 15.53
CA THR A 807 -10.39 37.00 14.58
C THR A 807 -10.08 38.48 14.82
N ASN A 808 -9.15 38.78 15.72
CA ASN A 808 -8.76 40.13 16.14
C ASN A 808 -9.93 41.04 16.58
N ASP A 809 -10.91 40.47 17.28
CA ASP A 809 -12.03 41.22 17.84
C ASP A 809 -11.56 42.10 19.02
N ASP A 810 -12.05 43.34 19.09
CA ASP A 810 -11.65 44.32 20.12
C ASP A 810 -12.15 43.94 21.52
N ARG A 811 -13.21 43.13 21.60
CA ARG A 811 -13.82 42.71 22.87
C ARG A 811 -13.02 41.62 23.59
N LYS A 812 -11.97 41.06 22.97
CA LYS A 812 -11.14 39.98 23.53
C LYS A 812 -10.64 40.29 24.95
N ASN A 813 -10.10 41.49 25.17
CA ASN A 813 -9.52 41.89 26.46
C ASN A 813 -10.57 41.94 27.58
N PHE A 814 -11.79 42.40 27.28
CA PHE A 814 -12.89 42.44 28.24
C PHE A 814 -13.24 41.02 28.72
N TYR A 815 -13.31 40.05 27.80
CA TYR A 815 -13.64 38.67 28.16
C TYR A 815 -12.48 37.89 28.78
N ILE A 816 -11.22 38.22 28.45
CA ILE A 816 -10.04 37.67 29.16
C ILE A 816 -10.12 38.00 30.66
N GLU A 817 -10.34 39.27 31.01
CA GLU A 817 -10.48 39.70 32.41
C GLU A 817 -11.68 39.03 33.11
N LYS A 818 -12.75 38.75 32.36
CA LYS A 818 -13.91 38.01 32.88
C LYS A 818 -13.59 36.54 33.14
N ILE A 819 -12.83 35.88 32.27
CA ILE A 819 -12.39 34.49 32.47
C ILE A 819 -11.46 34.42 33.68
N LEU A 820 -10.50 35.35 33.81
CA LEU A 820 -9.55 35.36 34.93
C LEU A 820 -10.26 35.46 36.29
N LYS A 821 -11.34 36.23 36.40
CA LYS A 821 -12.17 36.31 37.63
C LYS A 821 -12.90 35.00 37.92
N GLU A 822 -13.41 34.32 36.90
CA GLU A 822 -14.12 33.04 37.07
C GLU A 822 -13.13 31.88 37.32
N TYR A 823 -11.88 31.98 36.84
CA TYR A 823 -10.83 30.96 36.93
C TYR A 823 -10.49 30.55 38.36
N GLU A 824 -10.52 31.49 39.32
CA GLU A 824 -10.19 31.22 40.72
C GLU A 824 -11.17 30.23 41.39
N ASN A 825 -12.39 30.12 40.85
CA ASN A 825 -13.51 29.41 41.49
C ASN A 825 -13.87 28.08 40.80
N ILE A 826 -13.00 27.54 39.94
CA ILE A 826 -13.24 26.32 39.17
C ILE A 826 -12.28 25.19 39.54
N SER A 827 -12.72 23.95 39.29
CA SER A 827 -11.95 22.76 39.64
C SER A 827 -10.71 22.57 38.75
N LEU A 828 -9.70 21.87 39.27
CA LEU A 828 -8.48 21.52 38.51
C LEU A 828 -8.81 20.83 37.18
N GLU A 829 -9.79 19.93 37.19
CA GLU A 829 -10.24 19.20 36.00
C GLU A 829 -10.81 20.14 34.94
N THR A 830 -11.37 21.29 35.34
CA THR A 830 -11.85 22.32 34.42
C THR A 830 -10.72 23.23 33.96
N LYS A 831 -9.81 23.63 34.87
CA LYS A 831 -8.66 24.51 34.58
C LYS A 831 -7.78 23.95 33.46
N VAL A 832 -7.49 22.64 33.51
CA VAL A 832 -6.63 21.94 32.54
C VAL A 832 -7.23 21.89 31.13
N LEU A 833 -8.54 22.10 31.01
CA LEU A 833 -9.26 22.07 29.72
C LEU A 833 -9.37 23.44 29.05
N LEU A 834 -8.96 24.51 29.72
CA LEU A 834 -9.07 25.88 29.19
C LEU A 834 -7.94 26.19 28.20
N ARG A 835 -8.28 26.98 27.18
CA ARG A 835 -7.34 27.56 26.21
C ARG A 835 -6.69 28.84 26.73
N LEU A 836 -7.16 29.36 27.86
CA LEU A 836 -6.71 30.59 28.49
C LEU A 836 -5.17 30.81 28.49
N PRO A 837 -4.30 29.84 28.85
CA PRO A 837 -2.86 30.05 28.74
C PRO A 837 -2.42 30.37 27.31
N SER A 838 -2.89 29.59 26.33
CA SER A 838 -2.65 29.83 24.90
C SER A 838 -3.24 31.18 24.45
N THR A 839 -4.44 31.53 24.92
CA THR A 839 -5.08 32.83 24.66
C THR A 839 -4.21 33.99 25.13
N LEU A 840 -3.61 33.89 26.33
CA LEU A 840 -2.73 34.90 26.91
C LEU A 840 -1.39 35.00 26.17
N ILE A 841 -0.80 33.86 25.81
CA ILE A 841 0.40 33.82 24.96
C ILE A 841 0.16 34.54 23.62
N GLN A 842 -0.98 34.29 22.97
CA GLN A 842 -1.32 34.89 21.67
C GLN A 842 -1.45 36.42 21.73
N ILE A 843 -1.75 36.99 22.89
CA ILE A 843 -1.79 38.45 23.08
C ILE A 843 -0.50 39.01 23.72
N GLY A 844 0.52 38.16 23.92
CA GLY A 844 1.81 38.54 24.49
C GLY A 844 1.86 38.64 26.02
N ASP A 845 0.84 38.17 26.74
CA ASP A 845 0.79 38.18 28.22
C ASP A 845 1.36 36.88 28.81
N TYR A 846 2.67 36.70 28.63
CA TYR A 846 3.39 35.51 29.10
C TYR A 846 3.36 35.36 30.62
N GLU A 847 3.39 36.48 31.35
CA GLU A 847 3.43 36.47 32.81
C GLU A 847 2.14 35.88 33.41
N LYS A 848 0.96 36.31 32.92
CA LYS A 848 -0.31 35.70 33.37
C LYS A 848 -0.42 34.24 32.92
N SER A 849 0.05 33.90 31.72
CA SER A 849 0.05 32.52 31.25
C SER A 849 0.91 31.62 32.14
N GLU A 850 2.08 32.09 32.57
CA GLU A 850 3.02 31.33 33.39
C GLU A 850 2.41 31.02 34.76
N ARG A 851 1.78 32.04 35.37
CA ARG A 851 1.08 31.88 36.66
C ARG A 851 0.00 30.80 36.60
N ILE A 852 -0.76 30.73 35.50
CA ILE A 852 -1.80 29.71 35.31
C ILE A 852 -1.20 28.32 35.17
N PHE A 853 -0.12 28.16 34.39
CA PHE A 853 0.56 26.86 34.26
C PHE A 853 1.13 26.37 35.59
N LYS A 854 1.71 27.27 36.40
CA LYS A 854 2.22 26.94 37.74
C LYS A 854 1.10 26.56 38.70
N ASP A 855 0.00 27.30 38.72
CA ASP A 855 -1.18 26.98 39.54
C ASP A 855 -1.74 25.58 39.23
N ILE A 856 -1.81 25.20 37.95
CA ILE A 856 -2.23 23.85 37.53
C ILE A 856 -1.21 22.79 37.99
N ALA A 857 0.09 23.04 37.80
CA ALA A 857 1.14 22.11 38.20
C ALA A 857 1.17 21.88 39.73
N ASP A 858 1.08 22.96 40.51
CA ASP A 858 1.02 22.91 41.97
C ASP A 858 -0.21 22.15 42.47
N SER A 859 -1.36 22.35 41.81
CA SER A 859 -2.58 21.61 42.10
C SER A 859 -2.44 20.10 41.86
N TYR A 860 -1.67 19.68 40.84
CA TYR A 860 -1.34 18.27 40.61
C TYR A 860 -0.37 17.72 41.66
N LEU A 861 0.64 18.51 42.06
CA LEU A 861 1.60 18.12 43.11
C LEU A 861 0.90 17.91 44.47
N LEU A 862 -0.06 18.77 44.83
CA LEU A 862 -0.88 18.61 46.02
C LEU A 862 -1.68 17.30 46.03
N LYS A 863 -2.03 16.77 44.86
CA LYS A 863 -2.69 15.47 44.68
C LYS A 863 -1.71 14.28 44.54
N ASN A 864 -0.41 14.49 44.79
CA ASN A 864 0.67 13.51 44.55
C ASN A 864 0.79 13.02 43.10
N ASP A 865 0.27 13.78 42.12
CA ASP A 865 0.34 13.44 40.69
C ASP A 865 1.54 14.14 40.03
N ARG A 866 2.73 13.60 40.30
CA ARG A 866 3.99 14.17 39.78
C ARG A 866 4.06 14.15 38.26
N PHE A 867 3.49 13.14 37.60
CA PHE A 867 3.54 13.01 36.14
C PHE A 867 2.80 14.16 35.46
N ASN A 868 1.56 14.44 35.87
CA ASN A 868 0.78 15.51 35.27
C ASN A 868 1.29 16.91 35.64
N ALA A 869 1.88 17.07 36.83
CA ALA A 869 2.57 18.30 37.21
C ALA A 869 3.74 18.61 36.27
N TYR A 870 4.66 17.64 36.08
CA TYR A 870 5.80 17.83 35.17
C TYR A 870 5.35 17.98 33.72
N SER A 871 4.35 17.21 33.26
CA SER A 871 3.77 17.36 31.92
C SER A 871 3.21 18.77 31.68
N THR A 872 2.58 19.37 32.69
CA THR A 872 2.03 20.74 32.61
C THR A 872 3.15 21.78 32.49
N LEU A 873 4.21 21.66 33.29
CA LEU A 873 5.35 22.57 33.21
C LEU A 873 6.13 22.41 31.89
N ILE A 874 6.28 21.18 31.40
CA ILE A 874 6.88 20.91 30.10
C ILE A 874 6.07 21.57 28.97
N LYS A 875 4.73 21.51 29.02
CA LYS A 875 3.86 22.21 28.04
C LYS A 875 4.04 23.73 28.09
N MET A 876 4.20 24.31 29.28
CA MET A 876 4.51 25.74 29.43
C MET A 876 5.80 26.09 28.69
N PHE A 877 6.89 25.34 28.93
CA PHE A 877 8.16 25.55 28.24
C PHE A 877 8.07 25.36 26.72
N TYR A 878 7.18 24.49 26.22
CA TYR A 878 6.94 24.33 24.79
C TYR A 878 6.19 25.47 24.13
N LEU A 879 5.34 26.18 24.89
CA LEU A 879 4.44 27.20 24.35
C LEU A 879 4.99 28.62 24.49
N PHE A 880 6.05 28.80 25.27
CA PHE A 880 6.71 30.08 25.48
C PHE A 880 7.83 30.26 24.44
N PRO A 881 8.02 31.48 23.90
CA PRO A 881 9.11 31.79 22.97
C PRO A 881 10.51 31.55 23.53
#